data_AF-A0A5N7WFC2-F1
#
_entry.id   AF-A0A5N7WFC2-F1
#
_cell.length_a   1.000
_cell.length_b   1.000
_cell.length_c   1.000
_cell.angle_alpha   90.00
_cell.angle_beta   90.00
_cell.angle_gamma   90.00
#
_symmetry.space_group_name_H-M   'P 1'
#
loop_
_entity.id
_entity.type
_entity.pdbx_description
1 polymer ?
#
loop_
_entity_poly.entity_id
_entity_poly.type
_entity_poly.pdbx_seq_one_letter_code
_entity_poly.pdbx_strand_id
1 'polypeptide(L)'
;MVPFDLKKTVVACLSALCALGLASSVYAVSAVPPGFEDIMTGHDERINVNFLGKPLGLFHVFVTPDTVRFEQPGLLLQALGSQIDPAVDVSLIGDALSMEMARNGSRACAGQAGVNGCGYVDTDSAAVIYDESDGNIELFLSRDWVSTEERDQRFREPSPMTENALIHQQTINLSGGRGYNSLSVSGTGALGLTPASFVGGNWSFTHSDYSRGSDRQILLRDLYYRHDLGTEHYAQAGRMDNRNLASALGGNFGFTMLPVGTLDGVRVGTTLAYVNPEVAQQGTPVTLLLPRDSRIDAYRGQELLGTVYMKAGVNALDTSRFPDGTYPLTLRVFENGVQARTQTTPFTKTGGGVNSRTRQWFAQAGRTSGRDVSDSMATAAGVRIPLLRGMALTSGIASVGRHVYNETALEWRHAFPQGVLSAGGSFFAGNDGSRGNTQQISFVDGVSWSVYRYQMRGAACSGQSASYRDIGCYDMLNANVSLPLGNWSAMLGYTYNKSAGQSPYRLADMSDRPWATPVAHQGNQVSRALQVALSRSLTWRKISANLRIGAYANRNAGARNDYGGYVGVTLSMAEPAMQAQRASAYTSAGVDVRTDRNSTKTHYTLDRNWNWQGDTYRELALGLSGDGVDNLTGTVQGRWKGRYGDFAGAVANSYSRDSGGNNPSVTASYSSSFAVARQGVFLGASASQSDPLAGFAVRVARHDDASGMAAEVHSDSSARIKVGFGQRALLPVSAFTPVTTEVSDAGAQAAAGLTSVTEGLGKRTLFMVPGQLALRDVNAKVTYTYVGQAFSKGGAPLSDGVILNGAMPLIDSQGGFIAEMDQKQSELFVVDGSTLMRCPLQVKRQQDVLMMVGEVRCEVAGPDVLPESLRKQARVRKLLERRYVMAMQARTTDVTNSSQ
;
A
#
# COMPACT_ATOMS: atom_id res chain seq x y z
N MET A 1 60.55 -51.65 -31.64
CA MET A 1 59.64 -50.50 -31.37
C MET A 1 58.47 -51.06 -30.57
N VAL A 2 58.44 -50.84 -29.26
CA VAL A 2 57.39 -51.39 -28.37
C VAL A 2 56.81 -50.22 -27.55
N PRO A 3 55.50 -49.95 -27.62
CA PRO A 3 54.88 -48.89 -26.84
C PRO A 3 54.43 -49.39 -25.47
N PHE A 4 54.60 -48.50 -24.49
CA PHE A 4 54.31 -48.65 -23.07
C PHE A 4 52.80 -48.54 -22.77
N ASP A 5 52.29 -49.43 -21.93
CA ASP A 5 50.88 -49.56 -21.55
C ASP A 5 50.56 -48.70 -20.31
N LEU A 6 49.77 -47.64 -20.52
CA LEU A 6 49.46 -46.57 -19.57
C LEU A 6 48.59 -47.00 -18.37
N LYS A 7 48.08 -48.24 -18.34
CA LYS A 7 47.14 -48.70 -17.30
C LYS A 7 47.81 -49.21 -16.03
N LYS A 8 49.10 -49.57 -16.06
CA LYS A 8 49.80 -50.11 -14.88
C LYS A 8 50.46 -49.04 -14.00
N THR A 9 50.75 -47.85 -14.52
CA THR A 9 51.35 -46.74 -13.76
C THR A 9 50.35 -45.96 -12.92
N VAL A 10 49.07 -45.92 -13.31
CA VAL A 10 48.04 -45.19 -12.56
C VAL A 10 47.63 -45.92 -11.26
N VAL A 11 47.64 -47.26 -11.26
CA VAL A 11 47.30 -48.06 -10.08
C VAL A 11 48.41 -48.00 -9.00
N ALA A 12 49.68 -47.93 -9.41
CA ALA A 12 50.80 -47.83 -8.47
C ALA A 12 50.90 -46.44 -7.79
N CYS A 13 50.53 -45.35 -8.47
CA CYS A 13 50.47 -44.02 -7.87
C CYS A 13 49.28 -43.85 -6.91
N LEU A 14 48.13 -44.48 -7.17
CA LEU A 14 46.98 -44.41 -6.24
C LEU A 14 47.19 -45.22 -4.95
N SER A 15 47.92 -46.34 -5.01
CA SER A 15 48.26 -47.12 -3.80
C SER A 15 49.29 -46.43 -2.91
N ALA A 16 50.22 -45.64 -3.49
CA ALA A 16 51.22 -44.89 -2.72
C ALA A 16 50.62 -43.64 -2.03
N LEU A 17 49.55 -43.04 -2.57
CA LEU A 17 48.83 -41.96 -1.89
C LEU A 17 47.89 -42.44 -0.76
N CYS A 18 47.38 -43.67 -0.80
CA CYS A 18 46.50 -44.19 0.25
C CYS A 18 47.25 -44.74 1.48
N ALA A 19 48.54 -45.07 1.37
CA ALA A 19 49.30 -45.67 2.48
C ALA A 19 50.01 -44.66 3.41
N LEU A 20 50.01 -43.36 3.09
CA LEU A 20 50.57 -42.29 3.93
C LEU A 20 49.50 -41.48 4.69
N GLY A 21 48.22 -41.87 4.60
CA GLY A 21 47.10 -41.17 5.25
C GLY A 21 46.67 -41.71 6.62
N LEU A 22 47.37 -42.69 7.19
CA LEU A 22 46.98 -43.37 8.44
C LEU A 22 48.07 -43.29 9.51
N ALA A 23 48.53 -42.07 9.82
CA ALA A 23 49.12 -41.76 11.11
C ALA A 23 49.11 -40.24 11.30
N SER A 24 48.45 -39.78 12.36
CA SER A 24 48.43 -38.41 12.92
C SER A 24 47.12 -37.64 12.72
N SER A 25 46.11 -37.99 13.51
CA SER A 25 45.05 -37.08 13.92
C SER A 25 44.76 -37.25 15.40
N VAL A 26 45.81 -37.08 16.21
CA VAL A 26 45.71 -36.71 17.62
C VAL A 26 46.64 -35.51 17.79
N TYR A 27 46.12 -34.43 18.37
CA TYR A 27 46.70 -33.09 18.52
C TYR A 27 46.43 -32.08 17.40
N ALA A 28 45.29 -31.40 17.53
CA ALA A 28 45.20 -29.97 17.24
C ALA A 28 44.37 -29.32 18.35
N VAL A 29 44.98 -29.15 19.52
CA VAL A 29 44.54 -28.10 20.46
C VAL A 29 44.95 -26.79 19.80
N SER A 30 43.96 -26.00 19.41
CA SER A 30 44.12 -24.69 18.77
C SER A 30 44.99 -23.79 19.64
N ALA A 31 46.22 -23.52 19.19
CA ALA A 31 47.04 -22.44 19.71
C ALA A 31 46.76 -21.21 18.84
N VAL A 32 45.96 -20.29 19.36
CA VAL A 32 45.57 -19.03 18.73
C VAL A 32 46.83 -18.14 18.56
N PRO A 33 47.09 -17.56 17.37
CA PRO A 33 48.21 -16.64 17.18
C PRO A 33 48.08 -15.38 18.05
N PRO A 34 49.20 -14.82 18.58
CA PRO A 34 49.16 -13.59 19.36
C PRO A 34 48.55 -12.43 18.57
N GLY A 35 47.53 -11.76 19.12
CA GLY A 35 46.78 -10.66 18.49
C GLY A 35 45.41 -11.05 17.91
N PHE A 36 45.00 -12.32 17.98
CA PHE A 36 43.70 -12.83 17.52
C PHE A 36 42.85 -13.46 18.65
N GLU A 37 43.26 -13.26 19.91
CA GLU A 37 42.58 -13.80 21.09
C GLU A 37 41.14 -13.29 21.24
N ASP A 38 40.86 -12.08 20.75
CA ASP A 38 39.53 -11.46 20.81
C ASP A 38 38.50 -12.18 19.92
N ILE A 39 38.92 -12.91 18.87
CA ILE A 39 37.99 -13.70 18.02
C ILE A 39 37.48 -14.95 18.76
N MET A 40 38.27 -15.47 19.70
CA MET A 40 37.92 -16.65 20.49
C MET A 40 37.08 -16.30 21.72
N THR A 41 37.04 -15.03 22.15
CA THR A 41 36.21 -14.61 23.28
C THR A 41 34.72 -14.54 22.95
N GLY A 42 34.35 -14.70 21.67
CA GLY A 42 32.98 -14.54 21.18
C GLY A 42 32.52 -13.08 21.22
N HIS A 43 31.47 -12.79 20.46
CA HIS A 43 30.91 -11.44 20.38
C HIS A 43 29.39 -11.47 20.26
N ASP A 44 28.76 -10.38 20.70
CA ASP A 44 27.32 -10.18 20.58
C ASP A 44 26.97 -9.71 19.17
N GLU A 45 26.09 -10.45 18.49
CA GLU A 45 25.52 -10.07 17.20
C GLU A 45 23.99 -10.00 17.25
N ARG A 46 23.43 -9.24 16.32
CA ARG A 46 21.99 -9.23 16.05
C ARG A 46 21.72 -9.91 14.72
N ILE A 47 21.21 -11.13 14.79
CA ILE A 47 21.03 -11.99 13.63
C ILE A 47 19.54 -12.22 13.40
N ASN A 48 19.13 -12.22 12.14
CA ASN A 48 17.76 -12.56 11.78
C ASN A 48 17.56 -14.06 11.93
N VAL A 49 16.62 -14.46 12.78
CA VAL A 49 16.28 -15.85 13.03
C VAL A 49 15.09 -16.22 12.16
N ASN A 50 15.23 -17.32 11.43
CA ASN A 50 14.20 -17.93 10.61
C ASN A 50 13.76 -19.25 11.26
N PHE A 51 12.49 -19.59 11.09
CA PHE A 51 11.95 -20.89 11.48
C PHE A 51 11.02 -21.38 10.39
N LEU A 52 11.28 -22.58 9.86
CA LEU A 52 10.59 -23.17 8.71
C LEU A 52 10.59 -22.21 7.49
N GLY A 53 11.70 -21.52 7.25
CA GLY A 53 11.86 -20.56 6.16
C GLY A 53 11.10 -19.24 6.34
N LYS A 54 10.49 -18.97 7.50
CA LYS A 54 9.84 -17.68 7.82
C LYS A 54 10.70 -16.86 8.78
N PRO A 55 10.93 -15.57 8.53
CA PRO A 55 11.67 -14.72 9.46
C PRO A 55 10.86 -14.45 10.73
N LEU A 56 11.44 -14.79 11.88
CA LEU A 56 10.92 -14.46 13.21
C LEU A 56 11.37 -13.07 13.69
N GLY A 57 12.43 -12.52 13.07
CA GLY A 57 12.98 -11.20 13.36
C GLY A 57 14.43 -11.25 13.84
N LEU A 58 14.96 -10.08 14.22
CA LEU A 58 16.33 -9.92 14.71
C LEU A 58 16.40 -10.22 16.22
N PHE A 59 17.28 -11.14 16.60
CA PHE A 59 17.52 -11.50 18.00
C PHE A 59 18.98 -11.28 18.38
N HIS A 60 19.20 -10.94 19.65
CA HIS A 60 20.55 -10.86 20.21
C HIS A 60 21.08 -12.26 20.49
N VAL A 61 22.23 -12.55 19.91
CA VAL A 61 22.92 -13.84 20.01
C VAL A 61 24.39 -13.61 20.33
N PHE A 62 24.90 -14.41 21.26
CA PHE A 62 26.31 -14.49 21.54
C PHE A 62 26.91 -15.58 20.67
N VAL A 63 27.83 -15.21 19.78
CA VAL A 63 28.43 -16.11 18.80
C VAL A 63 29.89 -16.35 19.16
N THR A 64 30.28 -17.62 19.26
CA THR A 64 31.67 -18.07 19.31
C THR A 64 32.01 -18.80 18.01
N PRO A 65 33.29 -19.14 17.75
CA PRO A 65 33.66 -19.91 16.56
C PRO A 65 32.87 -21.23 16.42
N ASP A 66 32.50 -21.86 17.53
CA ASP A 66 31.89 -23.20 17.57
C ASP A 66 30.40 -23.19 17.97
N THR A 67 29.94 -22.19 18.74
CA THR A 67 28.62 -22.17 19.37
C THR A 67 27.87 -20.85 19.16
N VAL A 68 26.54 -20.94 19.27
CA VAL A 68 25.62 -19.80 19.28
C VAL A 68 24.70 -19.92 20.49
N ARG A 69 24.52 -18.83 21.23
CA ARG A 69 23.59 -18.75 22.36
C ARG A 69 22.63 -17.58 22.19
N PHE A 70 21.35 -17.78 22.46
CA PHE A 70 20.37 -16.70 22.49
C PHE A 70 20.41 -16.00 23.86
N GLU A 71 20.64 -14.70 23.87
CA GLU A 71 20.65 -13.91 25.12
C GLU A 71 19.23 -13.64 25.65
N GLN A 72 18.21 -13.74 24.77
CA GLN A 72 16.81 -13.45 25.11
C GLN A 72 15.85 -14.56 24.65
N PRO A 73 15.93 -15.79 25.22
CA PRO A 73 15.12 -16.93 24.79
C PRO A 73 13.61 -16.69 24.97
N GLY A 74 13.21 -15.91 25.97
CA GLY A 74 11.79 -15.58 26.20
C GLY A 74 11.13 -14.78 25.07
N LEU A 75 11.86 -13.89 24.40
CA LEU A 75 11.34 -13.15 23.23
C LEU A 75 11.23 -14.05 22.01
N LEU A 76 12.19 -14.96 21.82
CA LEU A 76 12.18 -15.94 20.74
C LEU A 76 11.01 -16.92 20.92
N LEU A 77 10.75 -17.36 22.15
CA LEU A 77 9.61 -18.20 22.50
C LEU A 77 8.26 -17.52 22.23
N GLN A 78 8.14 -16.22 22.54
CA GLN A 78 6.95 -15.44 22.18
C GLN A 78 6.74 -15.34 20.66
N ALA A 79 7.83 -15.22 19.89
CA ALA A 79 7.76 -15.19 18.43
C ALA A 79 7.37 -16.56 17.84
N LEU A 80 7.79 -17.66 18.47
CA LEU A 80 7.45 -19.03 18.09
C LEU A 80 6.02 -19.44 18.48
N GLY A 81 5.39 -18.76 19.44
CA GLY A 81 4.20 -19.23 20.15
C GLY A 81 2.98 -19.63 19.32
N SER A 82 2.87 -19.23 18.04
CA SER A 82 1.79 -19.69 17.15
C SER A 82 2.08 -21.02 16.42
N GLN A 83 3.32 -21.49 16.47
CA GLN A 83 3.83 -22.68 15.75
C GLN A 83 4.18 -23.85 16.69
N ILE A 84 4.14 -23.61 18.01
CA ILE A 84 4.35 -24.63 19.05
C ILE A 84 3.03 -25.34 19.33
N ASP A 85 3.08 -26.66 19.53
CA ASP A 85 1.91 -27.43 19.93
C ASP A 85 1.40 -27.00 21.33
N PRO A 86 0.13 -26.61 21.49
CA PRO A 86 -0.42 -26.16 22.76
C PRO A 86 -0.43 -27.23 23.87
N ALA A 87 -0.24 -28.51 23.54
CA ALA A 87 -0.12 -29.61 24.51
C ALA A 87 1.30 -29.74 25.11
N VAL A 88 2.29 -29.04 24.56
CA VAL A 88 3.70 -29.14 24.97
C VAL A 88 4.01 -28.11 26.04
N ASP A 89 4.77 -28.53 27.05
CA ASP A 89 5.23 -27.64 28.10
C ASP A 89 6.24 -26.62 27.54
N VAL A 90 5.80 -25.36 27.50
CA VAL A 90 6.53 -24.21 26.94
C VAL A 90 7.83 -23.94 27.72
N SER A 91 7.93 -24.37 28.98
CA SER A 91 9.16 -24.25 29.78
C SER A 91 10.31 -25.08 29.21
N LEU A 92 10.03 -26.29 28.71
CA LEU A 92 11.04 -27.19 28.12
C LEU A 92 11.68 -26.59 26.87
N ILE A 93 10.88 -25.88 26.05
CA ILE A 93 11.36 -25.20 24.85
C ILE A 93 12.19 -23.97 25.22
N GLY A 94 11.74 -23.21 26.24
CA GLY A 94 12.49 -22.07 26.76
C GLY A 94 13.87 -22.47 27.29
N ASP A 95 13.94 -23.57 28.04
CA ASP A 95 15.20 -24.13 28.53
C ASP A 95 16.11 -24.57 27.38
N ALA A 96 15.56 -25.26 26.37
CA ALA A 96 16.31 -25.69 25.18
C ALA A 96 16.91 -24.52 24.40
N LEU A 97 16.17 -23.42 24.26
CA LEU A 97 16.64 -22.21 23.57
C LEU A 97 17.66 -21.40 24.38
N SER A 98 17.75 -21.62 25.69
CA SER A 98 18.70 -20.95 26.58
C SER A 98 20.10 -21.59 26.59
N MET A 99 20.22 -22.82 26.09
CA MET A 99 21.48 -23.56 26.02
C MET A 99 22.38 -23.08 24.87
N GLU A 100 23.68 -23.31 25.01
CA GLU A 100 24.64 -23.11 23.91
C GLU A 100 24.44 -24.20 22.86
N MET A 101 24.19 -23.79 21.61
CA MET A 101 23.96 -24.69 20.49
C MET A 101 25.14 -24.68 19.52
N ALA A 102 25.42 -25.82 18.90
CA ALA A 102 26.42 -25.89 17.85
C ALA A 102 26.00 -25.01 16.67
N ARG A 103 26.96 -24.24 16.15
CA ARG A 103 26.73 -23.25 15.08
C ARG A 103 26.26 -23.87 13.76
N ASN A 104 26.72 -25.08 13.46
CA ASN A 104 26.43 -25.83 12.22
C ASN A 104 26.65 -25.05 10.90
N GLY A 105 27.55 -24.06 10.86
CA GLY A 105 27.77 -23.21 9.68
C GLY A 105 28.23 -23.97 8.43
N SER A 106 28.85 -25.14 8.59
CA SER A 106 29.20 -26.03 7.47
C SER A 106 27.98 -26.64 6.74
N ARG A 107 26.77 -26.51 7.31
CA ARG A 107 25.51 -26.96 6.72
C ARG A 107 24.69 -25.82 6.11
N ALA A 108 25.21 -24.60 6.08
CA ALA A 108 24.61 -23.47 5.38
C ALA A 108 24.79 -23.68 3.86
N CYS A 109 23.68 -23.79 3.13
CA CYS A 109 23.73 -23.97 1.69
C CYS A 109 23.68 -22.60 1.05
N ALA A 110 24.77 -22.17 0.42
CA ALA A 110 24.86 -20.95 -0.38
C ALA A 110 23.90 -20.97 -1.59
N GLY A 111 22.58 -21.00 -1.36
CA GLY A 111 21.51 -21.04 -2.36
C GLY A 111 21.13 -22.42 -2.92
N GLN A 112 21.66 -23.54 -2.43
CA GLN A 112 21.36 -24.90 -2.95
C GLN A 112 20.79 -25.84 -1.87
N ALA A 113 19.50 -25.71 -1.56
CA ALA A 113 18.82 -26.62 -0.63
C ALA A 113 18.69 -28.04 -1.23
N GLY A 114 19.01 -29.07 -0.43
CA GLY A 114 18.66 -30.47 -0.73
C GLY A 114 19.74 -31.38 -1.35
N VAL A 115 20.97 -30.89 -1.54
CA VAL A 115 22.11 -31.72 -1.98
C VAL A 115 22.95 -32.12 -0.75
N ASN A 116 23.14 -33.42 -0.52
CA ASN A 116 24.00 -34.00 0.54
C ASN A 116 23.68 -33.58 2.00
N GLY A 117 22.42 -33.40 2.37
CA GLY A 117 22.04 -33.13 3.77
C GLY A 117 22.36 -31.71 4.26
N CYS A 118 22.65 -30.80 3.34
CA CYS A 118 22.82 -29.38 3.60
C CYS A 118 21.45 -28.71 3.83
N GLY A 119 21.39 -27.76 4.78
CA GLY A 119 20.20 -26.93 5.05
C GLY A 119 19.20 -27.52 6.03
N TYR A 120 19.53 -28.64 6.68
CA TYR A 120 18.67 -29.28 7.68
C TYR A 120 19.48 -29.92 8.81
N VAL A 121 18.99 -29.79 10.04
CA VAL A 121 19.50 -30.49 11.22
C VAL A 121 18.34 -31.23 11.88
N ASP A 122 18.45 -32.56 11.94
CA ASP A 122 17.54 -33.39 12.73
C ASP A 122 17.93 -33.27 14.20
N THR A 123 16.99 -32.92 15.06
CA THR A 123 17.21 -32.71 16.49
C THR A 123 15.99 -33.16 17.29
N ASP A 124 16.24 -33.80 18.43
CA ASP A 124 15.20 -34.15 19.41
C ASP A 124 14.92 -32.98 20.38
N SER A 125 15.64 -31.85 20.24
CA SER A 125 15.52 -30.64 21.07
C SER A 125 15.51 -29.36 20.21
N ALA A 126 16.40 -28.39 20.44
CA ALA A 126 16.57 -27.20 19.62
C ALA A 126 17.97 -27.21 18.96
N ALA A 127 18.05 -26.85 17.69
CA ALA A 127 19.32 -26.74 16.95
C ALA A 127 19.26 -25.55 15.98
N VAL A 128 20.43 -25.02 15.62
CA VAL A 128 20.54 -23.87 14.71
C VAL A 128 21.52 -24.15 13.58
N ILE A 129 21.29 -23.55 12.42
CA ILE A 129 22.30 -23.37 11.37
C ILE A 129 22.54 -21.87 11.25
N TYR A 130 23.76 -21.40 11.59
CA TYR A 130 24.16 -20.02 11.37
C TYR A 130 24.90 -19.88 10.04
N ASP A 131 24.30 -19.15 9.09
CA ASP A 131 24.93 -18.77 7.83
C ASP A 131 25.68 -17.43 8.00
N GLU A 132 27.01 -17.50 7.97
CA GLU A 132 27.90 -16.32 8.03
C GLU A 132 27.74 -15.38 6.84
N SER A 133 27.43 -15.92 5.68
CA SER A 133 27.43 -15.15 4.42
C SER A 133 26.23 -14.24 4.31
N ASP A 134 25.07 -14.73 4.76
CA ASP A 134 23.80 -14.00 4.76
C ASP A 134 23.43 -13.41 6.14
N GLY A 135 24.21 -13.70 7.18
CA GLY A 135 23.98 -13.22 8.54
C GLY A 135 22.61 -13.65 9.08
N ASN A 136 22.25 -14.92 8.89
CA ASN A 136 20.95 -15.47 9.27
C ASN A 136 21.08 -16.79 10.06
N ILE A 137 20.14 -17.05 10.96
CA ILE A 137 20.06 -18.31 11.70
C ILE A 137 18.78 -19.03 11.28
N GLU A 138 18.88 -20.27 10.80
CA GLU A 138 17.71 -21.16 10.68
C GLU A 138 17.60 -22.01 11.96
N LEU A 139 16.47 -21.87 12.67
CA LEU A 139 16.15 -22.58 13.89
C LEU A 139 15.38 -23.88 13.57
N PHE A 140 15.77 -24.97 14.20
CA PHE A 140 15.13 -26.28 14.14
C PHE A 140 14.70 -26.69 15.55
N LEU A 141 13.46 -27.15 15.69
CA LEU A 141 12.91 -27.69 16.93
C LEU A 141 12.53 -29.14 16.73
N SER A 142 12.45 -29.87 17.85
CA SER A 142 11.96 -31.25 17.90
C SER A 142 10.61 -31.36 17.23
N ARG A 143 10.42 -32.43 16.45
CA ARG A 143 9.17 -32.68 15.72
C ARG A 143 7.97 -32.80 16.65
N ASP A 144 8.20 -33.24 17.88
CA ASP A 144 7.17 -33.41 18.92
C ASP A 144 6.76 -32.08 19.57
N TRP A 145 7.51 -30.99 19.34
CA TRP A 145 7.21 -29.65 19.87
C TRP A 145 6.48 -28.75 18.88
N VAL A 146 6.48 -29.12 17.60
CA VAL A 146 5.93 -28.31 16.51
C VAL A 146 4.53 -28.81 16.17
N SER A 147 3.57 -27.89 16.12
CA SER A 147 2.20 -28.24 15.76
C SER A 147 2.16 -28.80 14.34
N THR A 148 1.65 -30.03 14.20
CA THR A 148 1.37 -30.68 12.92
C THR A 148 -0.05 -30.42 12.42
N GLU A 149 -0.83 -29.57 13.11
CA GLU A 149 -2.08 -29.08 12.53
C GLU A 149 -1.75 -28.34 11.24
N GLU A 150 -2.14 -28.93 10.09
CA GLU A 150 -2.31 -28.19 8.86
C GLU A 150 -3.33 -27.09 9.15
N ARG A 151 -2.85 -25.94 9.67
CA ARG A 151 -3.64 -24.71 9.76
C ARG A 151 -4.25 -24.52 8.40
N ASP A 152 -5.58 -24.51 8.35
CA ASP A 152 -6.32 -24.44 7.11
C ASP A 152 -5.93 -23.15 6.36
N GLN A 153 -4.95 -23.25 5.45
CA GLN A 153 -4.36 -22.12 4.74
C GLN A 153 -5.38 -21.37 3.88
N ARG A 154 -6.61 -21.91 3.76
CA ARG A 154 -7.75 -21.25 3.12
C ARG A 154 -8.17 -19.97 3.85
N PHE A 155 -8.04 -19.91 5.17
CA PHE A 155 -8.48 -18.78 5.99
C PHE A 155 -7.35 -18.15 6.79
N ARG A 156 -7.33 -16.82 6.86
CA ARG A 156 -6.40 -16.04 7.67
C ARG A 156 -7.00 -15.76 9.04
N GLU A 157 -6.16 -15.70 10.06
CA GLU A 157 -6.56 -15.32 11.42
C GLU A 157 -6.12 -13.88 11.73
N PRO A 158 -6.91 -13.12 12.52
CA PRO A 158 -6.50 -11.82 13.02
C PRO A 158 -5.16 -11.90 13.77
N SER A 159 -4.27 -10.96 13.50
CA SER A 159 -2.95 -10.92 14.15
C SER A 159 -3.10 -10.59 15.65
N PRO A 160 -2.39 -11.29 16.55
CA PRO A 160 -2.57 -11.13 18.00
C PRO A 160 -2.07 -9.80 18.56
N MET A 161 -1.25 -9.04 17.81
CA MET A 161 -0.69 -7.75 18.23
C MET A 161 -1.48 -6.55 17.69
N THR A 162 -2.78 -6.53 17.96
CA THR A 162 -3.68 -5.45 17.54
C THR A 162 -4.54 -5.01 18.72
N GLU A 163 -4.82 -3.71 18.82
CA GLU A 163 -5.77 -3.17 19.79
C GLU A 163 -7.01 -2.58 19.10
N ASN A 164 -8.11 -2.50 19.84
CA ASN A 164 -9.33 -1.87 19.36
C ASN A 164 -9.17 -0.34 19.31
N ALA A 165 -9.54 0.26 18.19
CA ALA A 165 -9.46 1.68 17.93
C ALA A 165 -10.66 2.17 17.09
N LEU A 166 -10.97 3.45 17.21
CA LEU A 166 -11.76 4.15 16.20
C LEU A 166 -10.81 4.61 15.10
N ILE A 167 -11.00 4.10 13.89
CA ILE A 167 -10.22 4.50 12.72
C ILE A 167 -11.19 5.16 11.75
N HIS A 168 -10.88 6.40 11.38
CA HIS A 168 -11.74 7.20 10.52
C HIS A 168 -10.92 7.92 9.47
N GLN A 169 -11.43 7.94 8.24
CA GLN A 169 -10.90 8.69 7.13
C GLN A 169 -11.94 9.70 6.68
N GLN A 170 -11.48 10.92 6.39
CA GLN A 170 -12.28 11.95 5.77
C GLN A 170 -11.66 12.46 4.48
N THR A 171 -12.53 12.83 3.55
CA THR A 171 -12.16 13.57 2.33
C THR A 171 -13.07 14.77 2.19
N ILE A 172 -12.45 15.93 2.03
CA ILE A 172 -13.10 17.22 1.80
C ILE A 172 -12.74 17.65 0.39
N ASN A 173 -13.74 17.82 -0.48
CA ASN A 173 -13.57 18.39 -1.80
C ASN A 173 -14.34 19.71 -1.91
N LEU A 174 -13.68 20.70 -2.48
CA LEU A 174 -14.17 22.03 -2.77
C LEU A 174 -14.04 22.27 -4.26
N SER A 175 -15.09 22.79 -4.88
CA SER A 175 -15.04 23.28 -6.26
C SER A 175 -15.81 24.58 -6.37
N GLY A 176 -15.23 25.60 -7.00
CA GLY A 176 -15.86 26.89 -7.26
C GLY A 176 -15.62 27.34 -8.69
N GLY A 177 -16.57 28.06 -9.26
CA GLY A 177 -16.51 28.63 -10.59
C GLY A 177 -17.58 29.71 -10.77
N ARG A 178 -17.68 30.28 -11.97
CA ARG A 178 -18.66 31.35 -12.21
C ARG A 178 -20.10 30.83 -12.04
N GLY A 179 -20.80 31.29 -11.01
CA GLY A 179 -22.19 30.95 -10.74
C GLY A 179 -22.43 29.53 -10.19
N TYR A 180 -21.36 28.85 -9.74
CA TYR A 180 -21.41 27.52 -9.13
C TYR A 180 -20.35 27.35 -8.05
N ASN A 181 -20.76 26.97 -6.85
CA ASN A 181 -19.89 26.56 -5.77
C ASN A 181 -20.36 25.21 -5.21
N SER A 182 -19.44 24.33 -4.83
CA SER A 182 -19.78 23.04 -4.24
C SER A 182 -18.75 22.62 -3.23
N LEU A 183 -19.24 22.18 -2.08
CA LEU A 183 -18.50 21.56 -0.99
C LEU A 183 -19.05 20.14 -0.80
N SER A 184 -18.17 19.16 -0.88
CA SER A 184 -18.48 17.78 -0.50
C SER A 184 -17.53 17.33 0.60
N VAL A 185 -18.09 16.78 1.67
CA VAL A 185 -17.34 16.14 2.75
C VAL A 185 -17.85 14.71 2.84
N SER A 186 -16.95 13.75 2.85
CA SER A 186 -17.29 12.34 3.02
C SER A 186 -16.37 11.72 4.05
N GLY A 187 -16.92 10.78 4.81
CA GLY A 187 -16.16 10.05 5.81
C GLY A 187 -16.60 8.59 5.89
N THR A 188 -15.63 7.75 6.19
CA THR A 188 -15.80 6.32 6.45
C THR A 188 -14.96 5.97 7.67
N GLY A 189 -15.52 5.17 8.57
CA GLY A 189 -14.81 4.76 9.76
C GLY A 189 -15.31 3.44 10.33
N ALA A 190 -14.44 2.82 11.12
CA ALA A 190 -14.72 1.61 11.86
C ALA A 190 -14.21 1.75 13.29
N LEU A 191 -15.03 1.31 14.25
CA LEU A 191 -14.68 1.17 15.66
C LEU A 191 -14.57 -0.31 16.00
N GLY A 192 -13.37 -0.77 16.34
CA GLY A 192 -13.16 -2.13 16.81
C GLY A 192 -13.73 -2.30 18.22
N LEU A 193 -14.46 -3.40 18.45
CA LEU A 193 -15.04 -3.71 19.76
C LEU A 193 -14.42 -4.98 20.35
N THR A 194 -14.25 -6.02 19.52
CA THR A 194 -13.56 -7.27 19.85
C THR A 194 -12.79 -7.76 18.62
N PRO A 195 -11.91 -8.77 18.74
CA PRO A 195 -11.26 -9.37 17.57
C PRO A 195 -12.22 -9.93 16.50
N ALA A 196 -13.51 -10.12 16.86
CA ALA A 196 -14.55 -10.60 15.95
C ALA A 196 -15.74 -9.64 15.85
N SER A 197 -15.64 -8.38 16.30
CA SER A 197 -16.75 -7.42 16.17
C SER A 197 -16.32 -5.97 16.06
N PHE A 198 -17.09 -5.21 15.29
CA PHE A 198 -16.84 -3.80 15.03
C PHE A 198 -18.13 -3.05 14.66
N VAL A 199 -18.08 -1.72 14.76
CA VAL A 199 -19.10 -0.82 14.23
C VAL A 199 -18.52 -0.10 13.03
N GLY A 200 -19.13 -0.24 11.85
CA GLY A 200 -18.75 0.45 10.62
C GLY A 200 -19.78 1.49 10.22
N GLY A 201 -19.35 2.56 9.55
CA GLY A 201 -20.30 3.51 8.99
C GLY A 201 -19.70 4.54 8.04
N ASN A 202 -20.53 4.96 7.08
CA ASN A 202 -20.17 5.89 6.03
C ASN A 202 -21.20 7.03 5.95
N TRP A 203 -20.68 8.23 5.83
CA TRP A 203 -21.47 9.44 5.74
C TRP A 203 -20.94 10.38 4.67
N SER A 204 -21.84 11.17 4.11
CA SER A 204 -21.48 12.21 3.15
C SER A 204 -22.36 13.43 3.33
N PHE A 205 -21.75 14.59 3.25
CA PHE A 205 -22.36 15.90 3.21
C PHE A 205 -22.03 16.57 1.88
N THR A 206 -23.04 17.05 1.18
CA THR A 206 -22.87 17.81 -0.05
C THR A 206 -23.67 19.10 0.05
N HIS A 207 -23.02 20.20 -0.29
CA HIS A 207 -23.63 21.50 -0.41
C HIS A 207 -23.21 22.10 -1.74
N SER A 208 -24.17 22.39 -2.59
CA SER A 208 -23.93 23.01 -3.90
C SER A 208 -24.79 24.25 -4.04
N ASP A 209 -24.16 25.37 -4.33
CA ASP A 209 -24.79 26.65 -4.58
C ASP A 209 -24.70 27.00 -6.06
N TYR A 210 -25.81 27.45 -6.62
CA TYR A 210 -25.96 27.85 -8.01
C TYR A 210 -26.55 29.26 -8.06
N SER A 211 -26.37 29.96 -9.18
CA SER A 211 -26.90 31.32 -9.39
C SER A 211 -28.40 31.53 -9.10
N ARG A 212 -29.20 30.46 -9.01
CA ARG A 212 -30.67 30.51 -8.78
C ARG A 212 -31.13 29.68 -7.58
N GLY A 213 -30.23 29.14 -6.76
CA GLY A 213 -30.60 28.37 -5.57
C GLY A 213 -29.48 27.47 -5.06
N SER A 214 -29.62 27.02 -3.82
CA SER A 214 -28.69 26.10 -3.18
C SER A 214 -29.37 24.77 -2.85
N ASP A 215 -28.58 23.70 -2.90
CA ASP A 215 -28.94 22.37 -2.45
C ASP A 215 -28.02 21.95 -1.30
N ARG A 216 -28.60 21.28 -0.31
CA ARG A 216 -27.88 20.78 0.87
C ARG A 216 -28.40 19.39 1.19
N GLN A 217 -27.49 18.43 1.22
CA GLN A 217 -27.82 17.05 1.52
C GLN A 217 -26.81 16.47 2.51
N ILE A 218 -27.34 15.91 3.61
CA ILE A 218 -26.61 15.03 4.52
C ILE A 218 -27.16 13.63 4.27
N LEU A 219 -26.27 12.69 3.99
CA LEU A 219 -26.60 11.29 3.74
C LEU A 219 -25.76 10.41 4.66
N LEU A 220 -26.42 9.74 5.60
CA LEU A 220 -25.87 8.59 6.32
C LEU A 220 -26.20 7.35 5.50
N ARG A 221 -25.18 6.77 4.86
CA ARG A 221 -25.36 5.66 3.91
C ARG A 221 -25.57 4.36 4.65
N ASP A 222 -24.68 4.07 5.59
CA ASP A 222 -24.74 2.93 6.48
C ASP A 222 -24.16 3.28 7.86
N LEU A 223 -24.62 2.54 8.85
CA LEU A 223 -24.13 2.56 10.21
C LEU A 223 -24.60 1.24 10.84
N TYR A 224 -23.67 0.31 11.01
CA TYR A 224 -24.00 -1.05 11.41
C TYR A 224 -23.00 -1.59 12.42
N TYR A 225 -23.50 -2.39 13.34
CA TYR A 225 -22.71 -3.29 14.15
C TYR A 225 -22.56 -4.61 13.42
N ARG A 226 -21.36 -5.18 13.42
CA ARG A 226 -21.06 -6.50 12.87
C ARG A 226 -20.38 -7.37 13.92
N HIS A 227 -20.77 -8.63 13.94
CA HIS A 227 -20.12 -9.71 14.67
C HIS A 227 -19.82 -10.86 13.70
N ASP A 228 -18.56 -11.26 13.60
CA ASP A 228 -18.12 -12.40 12.82
C ASP A 228 -18.25 -13.68 13.67
N LEU A 229 -18.96 -14.66 13.12
CA LEU A 229 -19.24 -15.96 13.72
C LEU A 229 -18.25 -16.96 13.12
N GLY A 230 -17.02 -16.96 13.64
CA GLY A 230 -15.90 -17.68 13.03
C GLY A 230 -15.38 -17.00 11.77
N THR A 231 -14.67 -17.73 10.92
CA THR A 231 -14.03 -17.21 9.70
C THR A 231 -14.97 -17.18 8.48
N GLU A 232 -16.12 -17.87 8.56
CA GLU A 232 -17.01 -18.08 7.41
C GLU A 232 -18.36 -17.38 7.51
N HIS A 233 -18.82 -16.97 8.70
CA HIS A 233 -20.15 -16.41 8.91
C HIS A 233 -20.12 -15.06 9.61
N TYR A 234 -21.18 -14.26 9.43
CA TYR A 234 -21.34 -12.99 10.13
C TYR A 234 -22.80 -12.68 10.44
N ALA A 235 -23.00 -11.83 11.45
CA ALA A 235 -24.25 -11.17 11.77
C ALA A 235 -24.04 -9.64 11.81
N GLN A 236 -24.94 -8.90 11.18
CA GLN A 236 -24.95 -7.44 11.11
C GLN A 236 -26.31 -6.90 11.56
N ALA A 237 -26.30 -5.77 12.25
CA ALA A 237 -27.50 -5.04 12.67
C ALA A 237 -27.29 -3.53 12.54
N GLY A 238 -28.30 -2.81 12.06
CA GLY A 238 -28.27 -1.36 11.87
C GLY A 238 -28.71 -0.96 10.46
N ARG A 239 -28.24 0.20 10.00
CA ARG A 239 -28.44 0.65 8.62
C ARG A 239 -27.37 0.02 7.74
N MET A 240 -27.79 -0.80 6.79
CA MET A 240 -26.91 -1.50 5.86
C MET A 240 -27.32 -1.19 4.43
N ASP A 241 -26.35 -1.14 3.53
CA ASP A 241 -26.61 -1.08 2.10
C ASP A 241 -26.08 -2.33 1.38
N ASN A 242 -26.20 -2.32 0.05
CA ASN A 242 -25.80 -3.43 -0.80
C ASN A 242 -24.27 -3.52 -1.00
N ARG A 243 -23.47 -2.53 -0.57
CA ARG A 243 -22.01 -2.52 -0.80
C ARG A 243 -21.32 -3.63 -0.05
N ASN A 244 -21.65 -3.80 1.23
CA ASN A 244 -21.12 -4.90 2.04
C ASN A 244 -21.53 -6.26 1.47
N LEU A 245 -22.77 -6.36 0.96
CA LEU A 245 -23.29 -7.59 0.39
C LEU A 245 -22.59 -7.96 -0.94
N ALA A 246 -22.27 -6.96 -1.75
CA ALA A 246 -21.57 -7.13 -3.02
C ALA A 246 -20.05 -7.34 -2.87
N SER A 247 -19.45 -7.08 -1.71
CA SER A 247 -18.01 -7.22 -1.46
C SER A 247 -17.64 -8.55 -0.77
N ALA A 248 -16.35 -8.79 -0.54
CA ALA A 248 -15.87 -9.96 0.21
C ALA A 248 -16.46 -10.05 1.64
N LEU A 249 -16.85 -8.90 2.21
CA LEU A 249 -17.48 -8.82 3.54
C LEU A 249 -18.80 -9.58 3.61
N GLY A 250 -19.55 -9.64 2.51
CA GLY A 250 -20.91 -10.19 2.47
C GLY A 250 -21.07 -11.37 1.54
N GLY A 251 -19.97 -12.04 1.14
CA GLY A 251 -20.01 -13.22 0.28
C GLY A 251 -20.10 -12.91 -1.22
N ASN A 252 -19.92 -11.63 -1.60
CA ASN A 252 -19.78 -11.18 -2.98
C ASN A 252 -21.00 -11.47 -3.87
N PHE A 253 -22.15 -10.92 -3.49
CA PHE A 253 -23.41 -11.00 -4.23
C PHE A 253 -23.61 -9.79 -5.14
N GLY A 254 -23.38 -9.98 -6.44
CA GLY A 254 -23.48 -8.92 -7.45
C GLY A 254 -24.87 -8.76 -8.09
N PHE A 255 -25.93 -8.62 -7.31
CA PHE A 255 -27.25 -8.33 -7.88
C PHE A 255 -27.29 -6.96 -8.54
N THR A 256 -27.64 -6.92 -9.82
CA THR A 256 -27.66 -5.69 -10.62
C THR A 256 -29.06 -5.09 -10.75
N MET A 257 -30.09 -5.91 -10.60
CA MET A 257 -31.50 -5.57 -10.83
C MET A 257 -32.38 -5.82 -9.59
N LEU A 258 -31.95 -6.67 -8.67
CA LEU A 258 -32.68 -6.97 -7.44
C LEU A 258 -32.71 -5.73 -6.52
N PRO A 259 -33.89 -5.29 -6.02
CA PRO A 259 -34.03 -4.05 -5.26
C PRO A 259 -33.61 -4.20 -3.78
N VAL A 260 -32.37 -4.62 -3.54
CA VAL A 260 -31.74 -4.85 -2.22
C VAL A 260 -31.16 -3.55 -1.65
N GLY A 261 -31.91 -2.46 -1.72
CA GLY A 261 -31.46 -1.12 -1.33
C GLY A 261 -31.08 -0.98 0.16
N THR A 262 -30.92 0.27 0.61
CA THR A 262 -30.63 0.61 2.01
C THR A 262 -31.73 0.09 2.95
N LEU A 263 -31.30 -0.67 3.95
CA LEU A 263 -32.16 -1.40 4.90
C LEU A 263 -31.74 -1.05 6.33
N ASP A 264 -32.71 -0.66 7.15
CA ASP A 264 -32.56 -0.57 8.61
C ASP A 264 -33.07 -1.88 9.22
N GLY A 265 -32.17 -2.76 9.67
CA GLY A 265 -32.57 -4.08 10.17
C GLY A 265 -31.40 -4.99 10.52
N VAL A 266 -31.54 -6.28 10.19
CA VAL A 266 -30.55 -7.32 10.47
C VAL A 266 -30.17 -8.06 9.18
N ARG A 267 -28.92 -8.51 9.10
CA ARG A 267 -28.38 -9.33 8.02
C ARG A 267 -27.49 -10.42 8.60
N VAL A 268 -27.66 -11.64 8.13
CA VAL A 268 -26.79 -12.78 8.44
C VAL A 268 -26.34 -13.44 7.15
N GLY A 269 -25.14 -13.99 7.11
CA GLY A 269 -24.66 -14.65 5.91
C GLY A 269 -23.23 -15.14 6.02
N THR A 270 -22.70 -15.58 4.89
CA THR A 270 -21.31 -16.01 4.76
C THR A 270 -20.40 -14.85 4.37
N THR A 271 -19.16 -14.89 4.84
CA THR A 271 -18.13 -13.91 4.54
C THR A 271 -16.95 -14.57 3.82
N LEU A 272 -16.37 -13.85 2.88
CA LEU A 272 -15.11 -14.20 2.21
C LEU A 272 -13.95 -13.36 2.74
N ALA A 273 -14.19 -12.52 3.75
CA ALA A 273 -13.21 -11.55 4.26
C ALA A 273 -11.94 -12.21 4.84
N TYR A 274 -12.03 -13.46 5.29
CA TYR A 274 -10.89 -14.20 5.85
C TYR A 274 -10.15 -15.06 4.80
N VAL A 275 -10.64 -15.13 3.56
CA VAL A 275 -10.04 -15.99 2.52
C VAL A 275 -8.72 -15.42 2.02
N ASN A 276 -7.69 -16.25 1.84
CA ASN A 276 -6.39 -15.82 1.32
C ASN A 276 -6.48 -15.38 -0.17
N PRO A 277 -6.21 -14.10 -0.52
CA PRO A 277 -6.47 -13.55 -1.84
C PRO A 277 -5.36 -13.75 -2.90
N GLU A 278 -4.30 -14.52 -2.62
CA GLU A 278 -3.18 -14.79 -3.54
C GLU A 278 -3.60 -15.40 -4.90
N VAL A 279 -4.88 -15.73 -5.09
CA VAL A 279 -5.45 -16.31 -6.31
C VAL A 279 -6.41 -15.37 -7.08
N ALA A 280 -6.66 -14.13 -6.66
CA ALA A 280 -7.63 -13.30 -7.39
C ALA A 280 -7.41 -11.79 -7.26
N GLN A 281 -6.71 -11.19 -8.23
CA GLN A 281 -6.72 -9.74 -8.42
C GLN A 281 -6.86 -9.39 -9.90
N GLN A 282 -8.06 -8.96 -10.29
CA GLN A 282 -8.31 -7.90 -11.28
C GLN A 282 -9.83 -7.74 -11.46
N GLY A 283 -10.32 -6.51 -11.25
CA GLY A 283 -11.70 -6.14 -11.56
C GLY A 283 -11.92 -5.96 -13.07
N THR A 284 -13.19 -5.83 -13.48
CA THR A 284 -13.55 -5.59 -14.88
C THR A 284 -12.85 -4.30 -15.37
N PRO A 285 -12.01 -4.37 -16.41
CA PRO A 285 -11.35 -3.19 -16.94
C PRO A 285 -12.38 -2.21 -17.49
N VAL A 286 -12.35 -0.97 -17.01
CA VAL A 286 -13.22 0.11 -17.48
C VAL A 286 -12.46 0.93 -18.51
N THR A 287 -12.76 0.71 -19.78
CA THR A 287 -12.16 1.46 -20.88
C THR A 287 -13.02 2.65 -21.25
N LEU A 288 -12.41 3.83 -21.23
CA LEU A 288 -13.00 5.11 -21.60
C LEU A 288 -12.43 5.59 -22.93
N LEU A 289 -13.30 6.17 -23.75
CA LEU A 289 -12.92 6.70 -25.05
C LEU A 289 -13.15 8.21 -25.08
N LEU A 290 -12.09 8.97 -24.89
CA LEU A 290 -12.16 10.42 -24.69
C LEU A 290 -11.80 11.14 -25.99
N PRO A 291 -12.72 11.91 -26.59
CA PRO A 291 -12.42 12.62 -27.82
C PRO A 291 -11.40 13.76 -27.60
N ARG A 292 -11.30 14.30 -26.39
CA ARG A 292 -10.43 15.39 -25.95
C ARG A 292 -10.06 15.23 -24.48
N ASP A 293 -9.12 16.04 -23.98
CA ASP A 293 -8.76 16.03 -22.57
C ASP A 293 -9.99 16.36 -21.73
N SER A 294 -10.29 15.47 -20.78
CA SER A 294 -11.56 15.49 -20.06
C SER A 294 -11.33 15.25 -18.59
N ARG A 295 -12.08 15.96 -17.75
CA ARG A 295 -12.21 15.61 -16.33
C ARG A 295 -13.31 14.57 -16.20
N ILE A 296 -12.97 13.40 -15.68
CA ILE A 296 -13.94 12.33 -15.39
C ILE A 296 -14.16 12.28 -13.90
N ASP A 297 -15.39 12.55 -13.50
CA ASP A 297 -15.85 12.31 -12.15
C ASP A 297 -16.53 10.93 -12.13
N ALA A 298 -15.90 9.96 -11.48
CA ALA A 298 -16.41 8.60 -11.35
C ALA A 298 -17.29 8.49 -10.11
N TYR A 299 -18.56 8.10 -10.30
CA TYR A 299 -19.54 7.98 -9.24
C TYR A 299 -20.01 6.56 -9.01
N ARG A 300 -20.24 6.21 -7.74
CA ARG A 300 -21.09 5.11 -7.31
C ARG A 300 -22.35 5.69 -6.70
N GLY A 301 -23.47 5.62 -7.41
CA GLY A 301 -24.68 6.35 -7.02
C GLY A 301 -24.43 7.87 -6.97
N GLN A 302 -24.54 8.46 -5.78
CA GLN A 302 -24.23 9.88 -5.52
C GLN A 302 -22.82 10.10 -4.91
N GLU A 303 -22.05 9.03 -4.69
CA GLU A 303 -20.68 9.12 -4.17
C GLU A 303 -19.71 9.43 -5.28
N LEU A 304 -18.87 10.45 -5.12
CA LEU A 304 -17.72 10.63 -5.99
C LEU A 304 -16.61 9.68 -5.52
N LEU A 305 -16.35 8.61 -6.27
CA LEU A 305 -15.23 7.69 -6.03
C LEU A 305 -13.89 8.36 -6.38
N GLY A 306 -13.90 9.30 -7.31
CA GLY A 306 -12.71 10.08 -7.65
C GLY A 306 -12.91 10.94 -8.88
N THR A 307 -12.11 12.01 -8.94
CA THR A 307 -11.99 12.88 -10.11
C THR A 307 -10.65 12.61 -10.77
N VAL A 308 -10.67 12.22 -12.03
CA VAL A 308 -9.47 11.92 -12.81
C VAL A 308 -9.48 12.78 -14.06
N TYR A 309 -8.43 13.56 -14.26
CA TYR A 309 -8.17 14.22 -15.53
C TYR A 309 -7.48 13.22 -16.44
N MET A 310 -8.13 12.86 -17.54
CA MET A 310 -7.58 11.89 -18.49
C MET A 310 -7.45 12.56 -19.86
N LYS A 311 -6.34 12.22 -20.53
CA LYS A 311 -6.03 12.76 -21.85
C LYS A 311 -6.96 12.19 -22.91
N ALA A 312 -7.07 12.88 -24.02
CA ALA A 312 -7.81 12.45 -25.19
C ALA A 312 -7.30 11.09 -25.72
N GLY A 313 -8.15 10.08 -25.81
CA GLY A 313 -7.80 8.76 -26.37
C GLY A 313 -8.56 7.60 -25.72
N VAL A 314 -8.13 6.38 -26.05
CA VAL A 314 -8.55 5.15 -25.37
C VAL A 314 -7.75 5.08 -24.08
N ASN A 315 -8.42 5.22 -22.93
CA ASN A 315 -7.77 5.12 -21.65
C ASN A 315 -8.44 4.05 -20.80
N ALA A 316 -7.65 3.21 -20.15
CA ALA A 316 -8.15 2.40 -19.05
C ALA A 316 -8.24 3.29 -17.81
N LEU A 317 -9.42 3.35 -17.21
CA LEU A 317 -9.58 3.98 -15.90
C LEU A 317 -8.87 3.09 -14.87
N ASP A 318 -7.95 3.67 -14.11
CA ASP A 318 -7.31 2.95 -13.00
C ASP A 318 -8.36 2.69 -11.92
N THR A 319 -8.85 1.46 -11.87
CA THR A 319 -9.86 0.99 -10.92
C THR A 319 -9.25 0.25 -9.73
N SER A 320 -7.91 0.28 -9.58
CA SER A 320 -7.20 -0.33 -8.45
C SER A 320 -7.69 0.23 -7.11
N ARG A 321 -8.07 1.50 -7.08
CA ARG A 321 -8.58 2.20 -5.89
C ARG A 321 -10.09 2.16 -5.73
N PHE A 322 -10.81 1.60 -6.70
CA PHE A 322 -12.25 1.48 -6.59
C PHE A 322 -12.60 0.40 -5.57
N PRO A 323 -13.65 0.62 -4.75
CA PRO A 323 -14.10 -0.39 -3.80
C PRO A 323 -14.40 -1.73 -4.47
N ASP A 324 -14.17 -2.83 -3.75
CA ASP A 324 -14.60 -4.15 -4.20
C ASP A 324 -16.13 -4.23 -4.26
N GLY A 325 -16.62 -5.03 -5.20
CA GLY A 325 -18.02 -5.36 -5.38
C GLY A 325 -18.53 -5.17 -6.80
N THR A 326 -19.83 -5.38 -6.97
CA THR A 326 -20.54 -5.20 -8.25
C THR A 326 -21.51 -4.03 -8.12
N TYR A 327 -21.33 -2.99 -8.95
CA TYR A 327 -22.19 -1.81 -8.94
C TYR A 327 -22.14 -1.07 -10.29
N PRO A 328 -23.18 -0.28 -10.63
CA PRO A 328 -23.12 0.63 -11.77
C PRO A 328 -22.17 1.78 -11.46
N LEU A 329 -21.12 1.90 -12.27
CA LEU A 329 -20.17 2.99 -12.23
C LEU A 329 -20.65 4.10 -13.18
N THR A 330 -21.04 5.25 -12.63
CA THR A 330 -21.51 6.41 -13.40
C THR A 330 -20.37 7.38 -13.61
N LEU A 331 -19.88 7.49 -14.84
CA LEU A 331 -18.78 8.35 -15.24
C LEU A 331 -19.34 9.65 -15.82
N ARG A 332 -19.20 10.77 -15.10
CA ARG A 332 -19.54 12.10 -15.62
C ARG A 332 -18.29 12.70 -16.27
N VAL A 333 -18.34 12.88 -17.59
CA VAL A 333 -17.22 13.37 -18.38
C VAL A 333 -17.45 14.86 -18.65
N PHE A 334 -16.54 15.69 -18.13
CA PHE A 334 -16.51 17.13 -18.33
C PHE A 334 -15.46 17.48 -19.38
N GLU A 335 -15.89 18.20 -20.40
CA GLU A 335 -15.06 18.72 -21.47
C GLU A 335 -15.07 20.25 -21.35
N ASN A 336 -13.90 20.90 -21.28
CA ASN A 336 -13.78 22.36 -21.12
C ASN A 336 -14.57 22.93 -19.91
N GLY A 337 -14.65 22.19 -18.81
CA GLY A 337 -15.36 22.60 -17.59
C GLY A 337 -16.88 22.45 -17.63
N VAL A 338 -17.46 22.02 -18.76
CA VAL A 338 -18.89 21.74 -18.92
C VAL A 338 -19.11 20.23 -18.97
N GLN A 339 -20.15 19.73 -18.29
CA GLN A 339 -20.49 18.31 -18.34
C GLN A 339 -20.96 17.95 -19.75
N ALA A 340 -20.12 17.25 -20.51
CA ALA A 340 -20.39 16.91 -21.90
C ALA A 340 -21.27 15.67 -22.02
N ARG A 341 -21.04 14.66 -21.17
CA ARG A 341 -21.83 13.42 -21.17
C ARG A 341 -21.72 12.65 -19.86
N THR A 342 -22.69 11.77 -19.64
CA THR A 342 -22.69 10.79 -18.54
C THR A 342 -22.74 9.39 -19.13
N GLN A 343 -21.84 8.51 -18.70
CA GLN A 343 -21.75 7.12 -19.15
C GLN A 343 -21.86 6.20 -17.94
N THR A 344 -22.78 5.23 -17.96
CA THR A 344 -22.89 4.23 -16.89
C THR A 344 -22.33 2.91 -17.39
N THR A 345 -21.35 2.34 -16.71
CA THR A 345 -20.77 1.03 -17.01
C THR A 345 -20.93 0.10 -15.81
N PRO A 346 -21.31 -1.17 -16.00
CA PRO A 346 -21.22 -2.14 -14.90
C PRO A 346 -19.76 -2.28 -14.49
N PHE A 347 -19.50 -2.27 -13.20
CA PHE A 347 -18.17 -2.52 -12.65
C PHE A 347 -18.27 -3.67 -11.66
N THR A 348 -17.40 -4.66 -11.82
CA THR A 348 -17.33 -5.82 -10.96
C THR A 348 -15.87 -6.00 -10.57
N LYS A 349 -15.56 -5.80 -9.29
CA LYS A 349 -14.23 -6.06 -8.73
C LYS A 349 -14.37 -7.03 -7.58
N THR A 350 -14.05 -8.29 -7.85
CA THR A 350 -14.41 -9.39 -6.96
C THR A 350 -13.17 -10.11 -6.46
N GLY A 351 -12.89 -9.96 -5.16
CA GLY A 351 -12.00 -10.87 -4.45
C GLY A 351 -12.57 -12.29 -4.48
N GLY A 352 -11.69 -13.29 -4.68
CA GLY A 352 -12.05 -14.72 -4.73
C GLY A 352 -12.46 -15.28 -6.10
N GLY A 353 -12.78 -14.43 -7.09
CA GLY A 353 -13.09 -14.85 -8.47
C GLY A 353 -14.25 -15.86 -8.63
N VAL A 354 -14.53 -16.25 -9.89
CA VAL A 354 -15.49 -17.34 -10.23
C VAL A 354 -14.96 -18.72 -9.78
N ASN A 355 -13.69 -18.78 -9.36
CA ASN A 355 -13.00 -19.99 -8.92
C ASN A 355 -13.08 -20.23 -7.39
N SER A 356 -13.71 -19.33 -6.62
CA SER A 356 -14.00 -19.59 -5.21
C SER A 356 -14.87 -20.84 -5.09
N ARG A 357 -14.36 -21.89 -4.43
CA ARG A 357 -15.05 -23.19 -4.28
C ARG A 357 -16.07 -23.19 -3.14
N THR A 358 -16.29 -22.07 -2.45
CA THR A 358 -17.16 -22.00 -1.28
C THR A 358 -18.57 -21.53 -1.66
N ARG A 359 -19.58 -22.18 -1.07
CA ARG A 359 -20.98 -21.76 -1.20
C ARG A 359 -21.20 -20.54 -0.32
N GLN A 360 -21.81 -19.50 -0.87
CA GLN A 360 -22.12 -18.28 -0.14
C GLN A 360 -23.64 -18.13 -0.01
N TRP A 361 -24.11 -17.58 1.10
CA TRP A 361 -25.52 -17.26 1.32
C TRP A 361 -25.68 -16.03 2.20
N PHE A 362 -26.82 -15.36 2.09
CA PHE A 362 -27.23 -14.32 3.03
C PHE A 362 -28.75 -14.30 3.19
N ALA A 363 -29.19 -13.74 4.31
CA ALA A 363 -30.57 -13.38 4.58
C ALA A 363 -30.59 -12.03 5.31
N GLN A 364 -31.51 -11.15 4.94
CA GLN A 364 -31.70 -9.85 5.57
C GLN A 364 -33.18 -9.50 5.70
N ALA A 365 -33.52 -8.77 6.75
CA ALA A 365 -34.88 -8.31 7.02
C ALA A 365 -34.84 -6.97 7.77
N GLY A 366 -35.73 -6.05 7.41
CA GLY A 366 -35.76 -4.71 8.00
C GLY A 366 -36.68 -3.75 7.26
N ARG A 367 -36.56 -2.46 7.59
CA ARG A 367 -37.32 -1.38 6.95
C ARG A 367 -36.49 -0.76 5.84
N THR A 368 -37.11 -0.52 4.70
CA THR A 368 -36.44 0.23 3.62
C THR A 368 -36.25 1.68 4.03
N SER A 369 -35.02 2.19 4.00
CA SER A 369 -34.74 3.59 4.28
C SER A 369 -34.34 4.32 3.00
N GLY A 370 -34.95 5.48 2.70
CA GLY A 370 -34.62 6.32 1.54
C GLY A 370 -35.51 7.56 1.45
N ARG A 371 -35.01 8.65 0.84
CA ARG A 371 -35.73 9.94 0.73
C ARG A 371 -37.09 9.84 0.04
N ASP A 372 -37.25 8.85 -0.85
CA ASP A 372 -38.42 8.62 -1.68
C ASP A 372 -38.96 7.18 -1.52
N VAL A 373 -38.96 6.63 -0.30
CA VAL A 373 -39.44 5.27 -0.07
C VAL A 373 -40.46 5.26 1.05
N SER A 374 -41.68 4.79 0.76
CA SER A 374 -42.66 4.49 1.81
C SER A 374 -42.05 3.48 2.78
N ASP A 375 -42.12 3.76 4.07
CA ASP A 375 -41.55 2.96 5.13
C ASP A 375 -42.14 1.53 5.12
N SER A 376 -41.49 0.63 4.39
CA SER A 376 -42.01 -0.69 4.05
C SER A 376 -41.04 -1.77 4.51
N MET A 377 -41.60 -2.88 4.99
CA MET A 377 -40.79 -4.04 5.34
C MET A 377 -40.16 -4.60 4.05
N ALA A 378 -38.85 -4.83 4.10
CA ALA A 378 -38.11 -5.53 3.08
C ALA A 378 -37.42 -6.76 3.66
N THR A 379 -37.51 -7.86 2.94
CA THR A 379 -36.76 -9.09 3.22
C THR A 379 -36.04 -9.50 1.95
N ALA A 380 -34.81 -9.99 2.07
CA ALA A 380 -34.08 -10.53 0.94
C ALA A 380 -33.20 -11.69 1.38
N ALA A 381 -33.04 -12.66 0.50
CA ALA A 381 -32.13 -13.77 0.69
C ALA A 381 -31.51 -14.15 -0.65
N GLY A 382 -30.32 -14.70 -0.62
CA GLY A 382 -29.68 -15.19 -1.82
C GLY A 382 -28.58 -16.18 -1.55
N VAL A 383 -28.24 -16.95 -2.58
CA VAL A 383 -27.25 -18.01 -2.58
C VAL A 383 -26.36 -17.88 -3.80
N ARG A 384 -25.06 -18.10 -3.61
CA ARG A 384 -24.06 -18.18 -4.67
C ARG A 384 -23.38 -19.53 -4.54
N ILE A 385 -23.52 -20.34 -5.57
CA ILE A 385 -23.07 -21.72 -5.60
C ILE A 385 -22.02 -21.85 -6.71
N PRO A 386 -20.77 -22.18 -6.39
CA PRO A 386 -19.80 -22.55 -7.41
C PRO A 386 -20.20 -23.89 -8.02
N LEU A 387 -20.18 -23.93 -9.34
CA LEU A 387 -20.46 -25.10 -10.16
C LEU A 387 -19.14 -25.63 -10.76
N LEU A 388 -19.22 -26.75 -11.48
CA LEU A 388 -18.06 -27.33 -12.16
C LEU A 388 -17.52 -26.38 -13.26
N ARG A 389 -16.21 -26.49 -13.56
CA ARG A 389 -15.54 -25.80 -14.69
C ARG A 389 -15.48 -24.26 -14.62
N GLY A 390 -15.37 -23.69 -13.42
CA GLY A 390 -15.23 -22.23 -13.26
C GLY A 390 -16.52 -21.47 -13.55
N MET A 391 -17.67 -22.10 -13.25
CA MET A 391 -19.00 -21.48 -13.32
C MET A 391 -19.48 -21.14 -11.89
N ALA A 392 -20.23 -20.06 -11.73
CA ALA A 392 -20.90 -19.71 -10.48
C ALA A 392 -22.35 -19.31 -10.76
N LEU A 393 -23.28 -19.91 -10.03
CA LEU A 393 -24.70 -19.57 -10.05
C LEU A 393 -25.01 -18.70 -8.84
N THR A 394 -25.52 -17.50 -9.05
CA THR A 394 -25.98 -16.58 -8.01
C THR A 394 -27.47 -16.38 -8.16
N SER A 395 -28.28 -16.63 -7.13
CA SER A 395 -29.73 -16.39 -7.16
C SER A 395 -30.15 -15.66 -5.90
N GLY A 396 -31.06 -14.70 -6.04
CA GLY A 396 -31.56 -13.88 -4.96
C GLY A 396 -33.04 -13.59 -5.10
N ILE A 397 -33.72 -13.53 -3.98
CA ILE A 397 -35.12 -13.16 -3.86
C ILE A 397 -35.21 -11.98 -2.91
N ALA A 398 -35.99 -10.97 -3.27
CA ALA A 398 -36.28 -9.83 -2.42
C ALA A 398 -37.79 -9.56 -2.41
N SER A 399 -38.38 -9.44 -1.23
CA SER A 399 -39.74 -8.96 -1.03
C SER A 399 -39.67 -7.55 -0.48
N VAL A 400 -40.31 -6.59 -1.13
CA VAL A 400 -40.44 -5.22 -0.64
C VAL A 400 -41.89 -4.76 -0.72
N GLY A 401 -42.47 -4.42 0.44
CA GLY A 401 -43.90 -4.17 0.53
C GLY A 401 -44.70 -5.43 0.17
N ARG A 402 -45.51 -5.38 -0.90
CA ARG A 402 -46.31 -6.51 -1.40
C ARG A 402 -45.72 -7.21 -2.63
N HIS A 403 -44.58 -6.72 -3.12
CA HIS A 403 -43.97 -7.20 -4.35
C HIS A 403 -42.75 -8.06 -4.09
N VAL A 404 -42.63 -9.14 -4.85
CA VAL A 404 -41.53 -10.11 -4.76
C VAL A 404 -40.79 -10.11 -6.08
N TYR A 405 -39.47 -10.05 -5.96
CA TYR A 405 -38.52 -9.97 -7.05
C TYR A 405 -37.54 -11.13 -6.95
N ASN A 406 -37.14 -11.67 -8.10
CA ASN A 406 -36.07 -12.66 -8.21
C ASN A 406 -35.04 -12.16 -9.23
N GLU A 407 -33.76 -12.32 -8.91
CA GLU A 407 -32.66 -12.20 -9.87
C GLU A 407 -31.82 -13.48 -9.80
N THR A 408 -31.57 -14.09 -10.94
CA THR A 408 -30.70 -15.26 -11.07
C THR A 408 -29.64 -14.99 -12.13
N ALA A 409 -28.38 -15.14 -11.76
CA ALA A 409 -27.20 -14.89 -12.58
C ALA A 409 -26.34 -16.15 -12.69
N LEU A 410 -25.80 -16.38 -13.88
CA LEU A 410 -24.81 -17.41 -14.16
C LEU A 410 -23.55 -16.73 -14.68
N GLU A 411 -22.44 -16.94 -14.00
CA GLU A 411 -21.12 -16.44 -14.36
C GLU A 411 -20.24 -17.63 -14.77
N TRP A 412 -19.38 -17.44 -15.76
CA TRP A 412 -18.40 -18.42 -16.21
C TRP A 412 -17.12 -17.71 -16.59
N ARG A 413 -15.98 -18.23 -16.14
CA ARG A 413 -14.67 -17.74 -16.53
C ARG A 413 -13.72 -18.90 -16.73
N HIS A 414 -13.02 -18.91 -17.86
CA HIS A 414 -12.04 -19.93 -18.16
C HIS A 414 -10.80 -19.30 -18.80
N ALA A 415 -9.63 -19.70 -18.32
CA ALA A 415 -8.36 -19.33 -18.91
C ALA A 415 -7.94 -20.45 -19.89
N PHE A 416 -7.92 -20.12 -21.17
CA PHE A 416 -7.35 -20.96 -22.22
C PHE A 416 -5.87 -20.59 -22.41
N PRO A 417 -5.06 -21.45 -23.06
CA PRO A 417 -3.69 -21.08 -23.45
C PRO A 417 -3.65 -19.82 -24.32
N GLN A 418 -4.71 -19.61 -25.11
CA GLN A 418 -4.97 -18.45 -25.96
C GLN A 418 -5.88 -17.44 -25.24
N GLY A 419 -5.59 -17.14 -23.97
CA GLY A 419 -6.25 -16.05 -23.23
C GLY A 419 -7.51 -16.42 -22.43
N VAL A 420 -8.14 -15.41 -21.83
CA VAL A 420 -9.19 -15.58 -20.82
C VAL A 420 -10.54 -15.21 -21.41
N LEU A 421 -11.48 -16.15 -21.42
CA LEU A 421 -12.88 -15.92 -21.75
C LEU A 421 -13.69 -15.80 -20.47
N SER A 422 -14.50 -14.75 -20.37
CA SER A 422 -15.53 -14.62 -19.34
C SER A 422 -16.88 -14.38 -19.99
N ALA A 423 -17.90 -15.07 -19.49
CA ALA A 423 -19.27 -14.90 -19.91
C ALA A 423 -20.15 -14.85 -18.66
N GLY A 424 -21.22 -14.08 -18.72
CA GLY A 424 -22.21 -14.10 -17.67
C GLY A 424 -23.53 -13.53 -18.15
N GLY A 425 -24.58 -13.86 -17.44
CA GLY A 425 -25.87 -13.23 -17.65
C GLY A 425 -26.76 -13.37 -16.43
N SER A 426 -27.58 -12.36 -16.19
CA SER A 426 -28.62 -12.38 -15.17
C SER A 426 -29.99 -12.23 -15.79
N PHE A 427 -30.98 -12.85 -15.14
CA PHE A 427 -32.40 -12.73 -15.45
C PHE A 427 -33.11 -12.22 -14.20
N PHE A 428 -33.99 -11.25 -14.38
CA PHE A 428 -34.76 -10.61 -13.33
C PHE A 428 -36.24 -10.68 -13.66
N ALA A 429 -37.06 -11.00 -12.65
CA ALA A 429 -38.51 -11.00 -12.76
C ALA A 429 -39.15 -10.58 -11.42
N GLY A 430 -40.20 -9.75 -11.50
CA GLY A 430 -41.02 -9.34 -10.36
C GLY A 430 -42.49 -9.68 -10.56
N ASN A 431 -43.21 -9.91 -9.47
CA ASN A 431 -44.66 -10.14 -9.49
C ASN A 431 -45.48 -8.87 -9.82
N ASP A 432 -44.83 -7.71 -9.89
CA ASP A 432 -45.37 -6.44 -10.37
C ASP A 432 -45.32 -6.30 -11.90
N GLY A 433 -44.86 -7.33 -12.62
CA GLY A 433 -44.68 -7.33 -14.06
C GLY A 433 -43.32 -6.81 -14.52
N SER A 434 -42.44 -6.44 -13.59
CA SER A 434 -41.08 -6.04 -13.91
C SER A 434 -40.25 -7.23 -14.42
N ARG A 435 -39.39 -6.97 -15.40
CA ARG A 435 -38.50 -7.97 -16.00
C ARG A 435 -37.22 -7.34 -16.53
N GLY A 436 -36.14 -8.09 -16.51
CA GLY A 436 -34.87 -7.60 -17.00
C GLY A 436 -33.89 -8.74 -17.27
N ASN A 437 -32.86 -8.44 -18.04
CA ASN A 437 -31.75 -9.36 -18.21
C ASN A 437 -30.45 -8.60 -18.51
N THR A 438 -29.34 -9.17 -18.04
CA THR A 438 -28.00 -8.74 -18.40
C THR A 438 -27.28 -9.86 -19.14
N GLN A 439 -26.41 -9.51 -20.08
CA GLN A 439 -25.55 -10.44 -20.80
C GLN A 439 -24.19 -9.77 -20.98
N GLN A 440 -23.14 -10.45 -20.59
CA GLN A 440 -21.77 -10.00 -20.74
C GLN A 440 -20.92 -11.13 -21.30
N ILE A 441 -20.10 -10.82 -22.30
CA ILE A 441 -19.09 -11.73 -22.82
C ILE A 441 -17.84 -10.90 -23.06
N SER A 442 -16.69 -11.35 -22.57
CA SER A 442 -15.41 -10.72 -22.85
C SER A 442 -14.31 -11.76 -23.01
N PHE A 443 -13.36 -11.46 -23.87
CA PHE A 443 -12.21 -12.31 -24.16
C PHE A 443 -10.96 -11.45 -24.28
N VAL A 444 -9.86 -11.93 -23.69
CA VAL A 444 -8.58 -11.22 -23.69
C VAL A 444 -7.46 -12.20 -23.99
N ASP A 445 -6.83 -12.04 -25.16
CA ASP A 445 -5.65 -12.81 -25.61
C ASP A 445 -4.73 -11.93 -26.49
N GLY A 446 -4.25 -10.82 -25.94
CA GLY A 446 -3.61 -9.75 -26.73
C GLY A 446 -4.62 -8.95 -27.58
N VAL A 447 -5.58 -9.62 -28.23
CA VAL A 447 -6.83 -9.03 -28.72
C VAL A 447 -7.83 -9.01 -27.57
N SER A 448 -8.42 -7.85 -27.28
CA SER A 448 -9.48 -7.73 -26.27
C SER A 448 -10.81 -7.46 -26.96
N TRP A 449 -11.84 -8.24 -26.71
CA TRP A 449 -13.19 -7.84 -27.09
C TRP A 449 -14.16 -8.03 -25.92
N SER A 450 -15.15 -7.14 -25.82
CA SER A 450 -16.19 -7.20 -24.82
C SER A 450 -17.52 -6.75 -25.39
N VAL A 451 -18.58 -7.47 -25.05
CA VAL A 451 -19.97 -7.14 -25.38
C VAL A 451 -20.77 -7.20 -24.09
N TYR A 452 -21.48 -6.12 -23.80
CA TYR A 452 -22.35 -5.98 -22.65
C TYR A 452 -23.73 -5.49 -23.08
N ARG A 453 -24.76 -6.23 -22.71
CA ARG A 453 -26.16 -5.87 -22.92
C ARG A 453 -26.88 -5.82 -21.57
N TYR A 454 -27.61 -4.74 -21.35
CA TYR A 454 -28.46 -4.54 -20.19
C TYR A 454 -29.86 -4.14 -20.68
N GLN A 455 -30.87 -4.86 -20.23
CA GLN A 455 -32.24 -4.56 -20.54
C GLN A 455 -33.05 -4.63 -19.25
N MET A 456 -33.77 -3.55 -18.95
CA MET A 456 -34.67 -3.51 -17.81
C MET A 456 -36.01 -2.90 -18.22
N ARG A 457 -37.07 -3.49 -17.70
CA ARG A 457 -38.45 -3.08 -17.87
C ARG A 457 -39.11 -3.11 -16.49
N GLY A 458 -39.29 -1.94 -15.88
CA GLY A 458 -40.13 -1.78 -14.70
C GLY A 458 -41.61 -2.02 -15.01
N ALA A 459 -42.43 -2.01 -13.95
CA ALA A 459 -43.88 -2.24 -14.03
C ALA A 459 -44.60 -1.17 -14.87
N ALA A 460 -44.10 0.07 -14.88
CA ALA A 460 -44.73 1.15 -15.66
C ALA A 460 -44.48 1.01 -17.17
N CYS A 461 -43.53 0.18 -17.60
CA CYS A 461 -43.25 -0.05 -19.03
C CYS A 461 -44.38 -0.78 -19.76
N SER A 462 -45.27 -1.46 -19.02
CA SER A 462 -46.45 -2.18 -19.55
C SER A 462 -47.76 -1.39 -19.52
N GLY A 463 -47.75 -0.12 -19.09
CA GLY A 463 -48.92 0.77 -19.17
C GLY A 463 -49.97 0.62 -18.06
N GLN A 464 -49.68 -0.12 -16.98
CA GLN A 464 -50.49 -0.12 -15.76
C GLN A 464 -49.88 0.80 -14.71
N SER A 465 -50.74 1.41 -13.88
CA SER A 465 -50.44 2.45 -12.88
C SER A 465 -49.07 2.29 -12.23
N ALA A 466 -48.22 3.31 -12.39
CA ALA A 466 -46.88 3.36 -11.83
C ALA A 466 -46.93 3.21 -10.30
N SER A 467 -46.36 2.11 -9.79
CA SER A 467 -45.89 2.08 -8.41
C SER A 467 -44.81 3.16 -8.27
N TYR A 468 -44.77 3.83 -7.12
CA TYR A 468 -43.78 4.86 -6.77
C TYR A 468 -42.31 4.38 -6.84
N ARG A 469 -42.11 3.07 -7.05
CA ARG A 469 -40.83 2.35 -7.16
C ARG A 469 -40.52 1.83 -8.57
N ASP A 470 -40.91 2.54 -9.64
CA ASP A 470 -40.63 2.10 -11.01
C ASP A 470 -39.13 2.20 -11.36
N ILE A 471 -38.53 1.06 -11.71
CA ILE A 471 -37.09 0.93 -12.03
C ILE A 471 -36.77 1.48 -13.45
N GLY A 472 -37.76 2.03 -14.14
CA GLY A 472 -37.65 2.63 -15.47
C GLY A 472 -37.50 1.61 -16.60
N CYS A 473 -37.50 2.11 -17.85
CA CYS A 473 -37.32 1.30 -19.04
C CYS A 473 -36.02 1.69 -19.74
N TYR A 474 -35.02 0.81 -19.67
CA TYR A 474 -33.69 1.05 -20.23
C TYR A 474 -33.25 -0.12 -21.11
N ASP A 475 -32.66 0.20 -22.26
CA ASP A 475 -31.86 -0.73 -23.06
C ASP A 475 -30.47 -0.13 -23.26
N MET A 476 -29.44 -0.89 -22.91
CA MET A 476 -28.06 -0.51 -23.14
C MET A 476 -27.32 -1.67 -23.81
N LEU A 477 -26.54 -1.34 -24.84
CA LEU A 477 -25.60 -2.27 -25.47
C LEU A 477 -24.28 -1.54 -25.66
N ASN A 478 -23.19 -2.14 -25.19
CA ASN A 478 -21.83 -1.66 -25.38
C ASN A 478 -21.00 -2.81 -25.95
N ALA A 479 -20.35 -2.58 -27.08
CA ALA A 479 -19.44 -3.52 -27.70
C ALA A 479 -18.11 -2.83 -28.00
N ASN A 480 -17.00 -3.47 -27.66
CA ASN A 480 -15.65 -2.97 -27.79
C ASN A 480 -14.78 -4.11 -28.35
N VAL A 481 -13.97 -3.80 -29.35
CA VAL A 481 -12.90 -4.67 -29.83
C VAL A 481 -11.63 -3.85 -29.90
N SER A 482 -10.53 -4.35 -29.33
CA SER A 482 -9.19 -3.79 -29.45
C SER A 482 -8.24 -4.87 -29.95
N LEU A 483 -7.48 -4.55 -31.00
CA LEU A 483 -6.65 -5.48 -31.77
C LEU A 483 -5.24 -4.87 -31.92
N PRO A 484 -4.18 -5.51 -31.41
CA PRO A 484 -2.82 -5.14 -31.76
C PRO A 484 -2.52 -5.56 -33.21
N LEU A 485 -2.20 -4.60 -34.06
CA LEU A 485 -1.78 -4.76 -35.45
C LEU A 485 -0.29 -4.41 -35.58
N GLY A 486 0.58 -5.32 -35.13
CA GLY A 486 2.02 -5.07 -35.03
C GLY A 486 2.32 -3.93 -34.06
N ASN A 487 2.91 -2.84 -34.57
CA ASN A 487 3.20 -1.63 -33.77
C ASN A 487 2.01 -0.66 -33.67
N TRP A 488 0.84 -1.02 -34.21
CA TRP A 488 -0.39 -0.24 -34.11
C TRP A 488 -1.38 -0.95 -33.19
N SER A 489 -2.28 -0.20 -32.58
CA SER A 489 -3.46 -0.74 -31.90
C SER A 489 -4.71 -0.20 -32.58
N ALA A 490 -5.60 -1.09 -33.02
CA ALA A 490 -6.89 -0.75 -33.58
C ALA A 490 -7.97 -0.91 -32.52
N MET A 491 -8.96 -0.03 -32.51
CA MET A 491 -10.13 -0.10 -31.63
C MET A 491 -11.41 0.14 -32.44
N LEU A 492 -12.43 -0.66 -32.15
CA LEU A 492 -13.80 -0.51 -32.63
C LEU A 492 -14.73 -0.48 -31.40
N GLY A 493 -15.45 0.62 -31.20
CA GLY A 493 -16.42 0.78 -30.12
C GLY A 493 -17.82 1.07 -30.66
N TYR A 494 -18.83 0.41 -30.12
CA TYR A 494 -20.24 0.65 -30.42
C TYR A 494 -21.03 0.77 -29.11
N THR A 495 -21.79 1.84 -28.98
CA THR A 495 -22.69 2.05 -27.86
C THR A 495 -24.10 2.37 -28.35
N TYR A 496 -25.09 1.78 -27.70
CA TYR A 496 -26.50 2.01 -27.91
C TYR A 496 -27.14 2.19 -26.54
N ASN A 497 -27.90 3.27 -26.37
CA ASN A 497 -28.70 3.50 -25.18
C ASN A 497 -30.10 3.94 -25.60
N LYS A 498 -31.11 3.39 -24.96
CA LYS A 498 -32.50 3.78 -25.11
C LYS A 498 -33.14 3.88 -23.74
N SER A 499 -33.62 5.06 -23.40
CA SER A 499 -34.52 5.27 -22.28
C SER A 499 -35.93 5.52 -22.82
N ALA A 500 -36.93 4.82 -22.29
CA ALA A 500 -38.31 5.20 -22.55
C ALA A 500 -38.62 6.48 -21.76
N GLY A 501 -39.28 7.44 -22.39
CA GLY A 501 -39.69 8.65 -21.69
C GLY A 501 -40.90 8.41 -20.80
N GLN A 502 -40.98 9.14 -19.70
CA GLN A 502 -42.06 9.01 -18.71
C GLN A 502 -43.36 9.67 -19.21
N SER A 503 -44.50 9.09 -18.82
CA SER A 503 -45.81 9.75 -18.86
C SER A 503 -46.01 10.49 -17.53
N PRO A 504 -46.22 11.81 -17.50
CA PRO A 504 -46.50 12.50 -16.25
C PRO A 504 -47.90 12.12 -15.75
N TYR A 505 -47.99 11.48 -14.58
CA TYR A 505 -49.24 11.46 -13.79
C TYR A 505 -49.23 12.64 -12.80
N ARG A 506 -50.40 13.28 -12.68
CA ARG A 506 -50.74 14.52 -11.94
C ARG A 506 -49.79 14.90 -10.81
N LEU A 507 -49.15 16.06 -10.97
CA LEU A 507 -48.59 16.86 -9.88
C LEU A 507 -49.70 17.13 -8.86
N ALA A 508 -49.62 16.54 -7.67
CA ALA A 508 -50.30 17.07 -6.51
C ALA A 508 -49.63 18.41 -6.16
N ASP A 509 -50.37 19.49 -6.39
CA ASP A 509 -50.21 20.83 -5.84
C ASP A 509 -48.76 21.32 -5.59
N MET A 510 -48.08 21.72 -6.67
CA MET A 510 -46.84 22.51 -6.56
C MET A 510 -47.18 24.01 -6.57
N SER A 511 -47.76 24.52 -5.48
CA SER A 511 -48.03 25.95 -5.31
C SER A 511 -46.76 26.81 -5.15
N ASP A 512 -45.58 26.20 -4.95
CA ASP A 512 -44.33 26.91 -4.62
C ASP A 512 -43.35 27.11 -5.81
N ARG A 513 -43.68 26.70 -7.04
CA ARG A 513 -42.80 26.91 -8.22
C ARG A 513 -43.58 27.38 -9.47
N PRO A 514 -43.91 28.69 -9.57
CA PRO A 514 -44.68 29.24 -10.69
C PRO A 514 -43.98 29.23 -12.07
N TRP A 515 -42.72 28.81 -12.13
CA TRP A 515 -41.85 28.84 -13.31
C TRP A 515 -41.35 27.46 -13.75
N ALA A 516 -41.80 26.38 -13.10
CA ALA A 516 -41.55 25.03 -13.59
C ALA A 516 -42.44 24.78 -14.82
N THR A 517 -41.84 24.79 -16.01
CA THR A 517 -42.56 24.43 -17.23
C THR A 517 -43.06 22.99 -17.11
N PRO A 518 -44.32 22.69 -17.49
CA PRO A 518 -44.80 21.33 -17.53
C PRO A 518 -43.90 20.52 -18.46
N VAL A 519 -43.32 19.43 -17.94
CA VAL A 519 -42.53 18.51 -18.75
C VAL A 519 -43.50 17.81 -19.70
N ALA A 520 -43.55 18.29 -20.94
CA ALA A 520 -44.25 17.62 -22.03
C ALA A 520 -43.74 16.18 -22.16
N HIS A 521 -44.62 15.24 -22.53
CA HIS A 521 -44.26 13.86 -22.85
C HIS A 521 -42.92 13.80 -23.58
N GLN A 522 -41.87 13.31 -22.91
CA GLN A 522 -40.63 13.02 -23.59
C GLN A 522 -40.84 11.71 -24.34
N GLY A 523 -40.71 11.73 -25.67
CA GLY A 523 -40.62 10.49 -26.45
C GLY A 523 -39.38 9.68 -26.05
N ASN A 524 -39.31 8.43 -26.51
CA ASN A 524 -38.13 7.58 -26.27
C ASN A 524 -36.84 8.29 -26.71
N GLN A 525 -35.88 8.43 -25.80
CA GLN A 525 -34.55 8.96 -26.13
C GLN A 525 -33.65 7.80 -26.52
N VAL A 526 -33.16 7.81 -27.76
CA VAL A 526 -32.26 6.78 -28.29
C VAL A 526 -30.94 7.45 -28.69
N SER A 527 -29.83 6.99 -28.15
CA SER A 527 -28.48 7.37 -28.57
C SER A 527 -27.71 6.18 -29.11
N ARG A 528 -26.96 6.41 -30.18
CA ARG A 528 -26.07 5.43 -30.82
C ARG A 528 -24.75 6.10 -31.11
N ALA A 529 -23.63 5.49 -30.74
CA ALA A 529 -22.31 5.97 -31.11
C ALA A 529 -21.46 4.80 -31.61
N LEU A 530 -20.87 4.95 -32.78
CA LEU A 530 -19.88 4.04 -33.36
C LEU A 530 -18.56 4.81 -33.47
N GLN A 531 -17.45 4.19 -33.08
CA GLN A 531 -16.13 4.78 -33.20
C GLN A 531 -15.10 3.74 -33.64
N VAL A 532 -14.24 4.13 -34.58
CA VAL A 532 -13.10 3.37 -35.06
C VAL A 532 -11.85 4.19 -34.81
N ALA A 533 -10.82 3.61 -34.24
CA ALA A 533 -9.57 4.30 -33.96
C ALA A 533 -8.37 3.39 -34.25
N LEU A 534 -7.27 4.00 -34.68
CA LEU A 534 -5.95 3.42 -34.84
C LEU A 534 -5.00 4.30 -34.05
N SER A 535 -4.14 3.70 -33.23
CA SER A 535 -3.09 4.43 -32.55
C SER A 535 -1.75 3.71 -32.63
N ARG A 536 -0.66 4.47 -32.53
CA ARG A 536 0.70 3.94 -32.52
C ARG A 536 1.57 4.78 -31.62
N SER A 537 2.21 4.12 -30.66
CA SER A 537 3.24 4.71 -29.82
C SER A 537 4.62 4.38 -30.39
N LEU A 538 5.48 5.39 -30.45
CA LEU A 538 6.85 5.34 -30.95
C LEU A 538 7.75 6.02 -29.93
N THR A 539 8.72 5.29 -29.39
CA THR A 539 9.70 5.86 -28.46
C THR A 539 11.02 6.10 -29.20
N TRP A 540 11.46 7.36 -29.23
CA TRP A 540 12.75 7.76 -29.78
C TRP A 540 13.59 8.47 -28.71
N ARG A 541 14.65 7.79 -28.23
CA ARG A 541 15.47 8.23 -27.09
C ARG A 541 14.62 8.45 -25.83
N LYS A 542 14.39 9.72 -25.45
CA LYS A 542 13.60 10.13 -24.28
C LYS A 542 12.19 10.62 -24.64
N ILE A 543 11.86 10.68 -25.93
CA ILE A 543 10.60 11.22 -26.45
C ILE A 543 9.70 10.07 -26.89
N SER A 544 8.47 10.02 -26.37
CA SER A 544 7.42 9.09 -26.80
C SER A 544 6.38 9.85 -27.62
N ALA A 545 6.25 9.50 -28.89
CA ALA A 545 5.25 10.02 -29.81
C ALA A 545 4.07 9.06 -29.91
N ASN A 546 2.85 9.52 -29.68
CA ASN A 546 1.62 8.77 -29.83
C ASN A 546 0.80 9.38 -30.97
N LEU A 547 0.62 8.62 -32.04
CA LEU A 547 -0.22 8.97 -33.17
C LEU A 547 -1.59 8.33 -32.98
N ARG A 548 -2.67 9.07 -33.20
CA ARG A 548 -4.05 8.58 -33.18
C ARG A 548 -4.79 9.03 -34.43
N ILE A 549 -5.56 8.13 -35.04
CA ILE A 549 -6.39 8.38 -36.22
C ILE A 549 -7.71 7.67 -35.97
N GLY A 550 -8.84 8.34 -36.16
CA GLY A 550 -10.13 7.68 -35.96
C GLY A 550 -11.29 8.36 -36.66
N ALA A 551 -12.41 7.65 -36.68
CA ALA A 551 -13.69 8.12 -37.19
C ALA A 551 -14.79 7.77 -36.20
N TYR A 552 -15.80 8.63 -36.09
CA TYR A 552 -16.94 8.43 -35.22
C TYR A 552 -18.26 8.77 -35.92
N ALA A 553 -19.34 8.14 -35.47
CA ALA A 553 -20.69 8.34 -35.95
C ALA A 553 -21.66 8.28 -34.77
N ASN A 554 -22.29 9.42 -34.45
CA ASN A 554 -23.20 9.60 -33.34
C ASN A 554 -24.62 9.93 -33.85
N ARG A 555 -25.63 9.27 -33.32
CA ARG A 555 -27.04 9.48 -33.65
C ARG A 555 -27.87 9.52 -32.37
N ASN A 556 -28.46 10.67 -32.08
CA ASN A 556 -29.32 10.88 -30.91
C ASN A 556 -30.73 11.27 -31.35
N ALA A 557 -31.76 10.73 -30.69
CA ALA A 557 -33.15 11.10 -30.92
C ALA A 557 -33.35 12.59 -30.60
N GLY A 558 -33.87 13.36 -31.56
CA GLY A 558 -34.07 14.81 -31.42
C GLY A 558 -32.85 15.68 -31.78
N ALA A 559 -31.69 15.08 -32.09
CA ALA A 559 -30.52 15.81 -32.59
C ALA A 559 -30.14 15.32 -34.01
N ARG A 560 -29.39 16.12 -34.75
CA ARG A 560 -28.85 15.71 -36.06
C ARG A 560 -27.78 14.65 -35.87
N ASN A 561 -27.68 13.73 -36.83
CA ASN A 561 -26.61 12.74 -36.86
C ASN A 561 -25.26 13.47 -37.07
N ASP A 562 -24.29 13.18 -36.22
CA ASP A 562 -22.94 13.73 -36.27
C ASP A 562 -21.98 12.63 -36.72
N TYR A 563 -21.19 12.92 -37.76
CA TYR A 563 -20.19 12.02 -38.30
C TYR A 563 -18.92 12.82 -38.51
N GLY A 564 -17.78 12.28 -38.09
CA GLY A 564 -16.52 12.97 -38.23
C GLY A 564 -15.31 12.07 -38.10
N GLY A 565 -14.16 12.62 -38.44
CA GLY A 565 -12.84 12.03 -38.29
C GLY A 565 -11.98 12.85 -37.33
N TYR A 566 -10.98 12.23 -36.74
CA TYR A 566 -9.94 12.93 -35.99
C TYR A 566 -8.56 12.32 -36.26
N VAL A 567 -7.55 13.18 -36.27
CA VAL A 567 -6.14 12.80 -36.36
C VAL A 567 -5.39 13.61 -35.33
N GLY A 568 -4.65 12.95 -34.46
CA GLY A 568 -3.87 13.62 -33.43
C GLY A 568 -2.50 13.02 -33.23
N VAL A 569 -1.56 13.87 -32.84
CA VAL A 569 -0.21 13.48 -32.45
C VAL A 569 0.07 14.07 -31.08
N THR A 570 0.52 13.24 -30.15
CA THR A 570 0.98 13.66 -28.82
C THR A 570 2.43 13.26 -28.64
N LEU A 571 3.29 14.24 -28.43
CA LEU A 571 4.68 14.05 -28.04
C LEU A 571 4.78 14.15 -26.52
N SER A 572 5.55 13.26 -25.90
CA SER A 572 5.80 13.28 -24.46
C SER A 572 7.26 13.01 -24.17
N MET A 573 7.81 13.62 -23.14
CA MET A 573 9.20 13.47 -22.74
C MET A 573 9.28 13.39 -21.22
N ALA A 574 9.93 12.34 -20.72
CA ALA A 574 10.20 12.16 -19.30
C ALA A 574 11.68 12.44 -19.01
N GLU A 575 11.92 13.36 -18.07
CA GLU A 575 13.23 13.75 -17.57
C GLU A 575 13.36 13.25 -16.13
N PRO A 576 14.00 12.08 -15.90
CA PRO A 576 14.18 11.58 -14.54
C PRO A 576 15.12 12.50 -13.75
N ALA A 577 14.89 12.59 -12.44
CA ALA A 577 15.78 13.32 -11.54
C ALA A 577 17.13 12.61 -11.45
N MET A 578 18.23 13.30 -11.80
CA MET A 578 19.59 12.73 -11.72
C MET A 578 20.21 12.79 -10.32
N GLN A 579 19.60 13.51 -9.38
CA GLN A 579 20.05 13.66 -7.98
C GLN A 579 18.85 13.68 -7.04
N ALA A 580 19.02 13.18 -5.81
CA ALA A 580 18.04 13.35 -4.74
C ALA A 580 17.73 14.85 -4.56
N GLN A 581 16.45 15.21 -4.38
CA GLN A 581 15.92 16.59 -4.29
C GLN A 581 15.70 17.39 -5.59
N ARG A 582 16.20 16.94 -6.76
CA ARG A 582 15.82 17.57 -8.04
C ARG A 582 14.47 17.05 -8.52
N ALA A 583 13.70 17.93 -9.17
CA ALA A 583 12.42 17.53 -9.73
C ALA A 583 12.62 16.61 -10.93
N SER A 584 11.83 15.53 -11.04
CA SER A 584 11.66 14.90 -12.36
C SER A 584 10.59 15.66 -13.12
N ALA A 585 10.76 15.82 -14.42
CA ALA A 585 9.85 16.58 -15.25
C ALA A 585 9.21 15.68 -16.31
N TYR A 586 7.93 15.87 -16.54
CA TYR A 586 7.20 15.26 -17.64
C TYR A 586 6.58 16.37 -18.48
N THR A 587 6.95 16.44 -19.75
CA THR A 587 6.39 17.41 -20.69
C THR A 587 5.64 16.67 -21.77
N SER A 588 4.42 17.10 -22.10
CA SER A 588 3.69 16.57 -23.24
C SER A 588 3.04 17.68 -24.05
N ALA A 589 3.14 17.59 -25.36
CA ALA A 589 2.49 18.50 -26.30
C ALA A 589 1.69 17.66 -27.30
N GLY A 590 0.43 18.00 -27.51
CA GLY A 590 -0.44 17.28 -28.44
C GLY A 590 -1.25 18.21 -29.32
N VAL A 591 -1.44 17.82 -30.57
CA VAL A 591 -2.35 18.49 -31.50
C VAL A 591 -3.29 17.44 -32.06
N ASP A 592 -4.59 17.72 -32.05
CA ASP A 592 -5.64 16.87 -32.61
C ASP A 592 -6.54 17.68 -33.52
N VAL A 593 -6.67 17.26 -34.78
CA VAL A 593 -7.56 17.88 -35.75
C VAL A 593 -8.77 17.00 -35.90
N ARG A 594 -9.94 17.54 -35.55
CA ARG A 594 -11.23 16.87 -35.70
C ARG A 594 -12.04 17.56 -36.78
N THR A 595 -12.56 16.79 -37.71
CA THR A 595 -13.42 17.26 -38.78
C THR A 595 -14.78 16.60 -38.68
N ASP A 596 -15.84 17.38 -38.67
CA ASP A 596 -17.22 16.94 -38.78
C ASP A 596 -17.85 17.55 -40.05
N ARG A 597 -19.12 17.24 -40.34
CA ARG A 597 -19.80 17.72 -41.56
C ARG A 597 -19.88 19.25 -41.69
N ASN A 598 -19.83 19.98 -40.57
CA ASN A 598 -20.10 21.41 -40.53
C ASN A 598 -18.88 22.23 -40.09
N SER A 599 -17.91 21.62 -39.41
CA SER A 599 -16.77 22.32 -38.82
C SER A 599 -15.52 21.45 -38.73
N THR A 600 -14.36 22.08 -38.91
CA THR A 600 -13.07 21.48 -38.56
C THR A 600 -12.51 22.24 -37.37
N LYS A 601 -12.21 21.52 -36.30
CA LYS A 601 -11.69 22.07 -35.03
C LYS A 601 -10.32 21.47 -34.76
N THR A 602 -9.36 22.34 -34.47
CA THR A 602 -8.01 21.95 -34.07
C THR A 602 -7.87 22.12 -32.58
N HIS A 603 -7.67 21.02 -31.87
CA HIS A 603 -7.37 20.99 -30.46
C HIS A 603 -5.85 20.97 -30.25
N TYR A 604 -5.34 21.78 -29.35
CA TYR A 604 -3.93 21.76 -28.95
C TYR A 604 -3.82 21.67 -27.43
N THR A 605 -2.82 20.94 -26.97
CA THR A 605 -2.54 20.65 -25.56
C THR A 605 -1.05 20.81 -25.31
N LEU A 606 -0.69 21.42 -24.19
CA LEU A 606 0.68 21.54 -23.73
C LEU A 606 0.67 21.43 -22.21
N ASP A 607 1.21 20.33 -21.70
CA ASP A 607 1.33 20.07 -20.28
C ASP A 607 2.79 19.95 -19.88
N ARG A 608 3.12 20.53 -18.73
CA ARG A 608 4.41 20.30 -18.07
C ARG A 608 4.19 20.06 -16.60
N ASN A 609 4.69 18.93 -16.13
CA ASN A 609 4.59 18.47 -14.76
C ASN A 609 5.99 18.37 -14.15
N TRP A 610 6.15 18.87 -12.95
CA TRP A 610 7.33 18.68 -12.13
C TRP A 610 6.92 17.92 -10.88
N ASN A 611 7.62 16.82 -10.60
CA ASN A 611 7.44 16.08 -9.36
C ASN A 611 8.73 16.12 -8.55
N TRP A 612 8.60 16.22 -7.24
CA TRP A 612 9.70 16.11 -6.29
C TRP A 612 9.43 14.89 -5.42
N GLN A 613 10.37 13.96 -5.43
CA GLN A 613 10.33 12.74 -4.64
C GLN A 613 11.41 12.81 -3.55
N GLY A 614 11.04 12.41 -2.34
CA GLY A 614 11.81 12.52 -1.11
C GLY A 614 10.88 12.18 0.07
N ASP A 615 11.03 12.86 1.20
CA ASP A 615 10.20 12.63 2.41
C ASP A 615 8.70 12.91 2.22
N THR A 616 8.36 13.75 1.23
CA THR A 616 6.98 14.05 0.83
C THR A 616 6.90 14.07 -0.68
N TYR A 617 5.81 13.57 -1.25
CA TYR A 617 5.56 13.70 -2.68
C TYR A 617 4.95 15.06 -2.96
N ARG A 618 5.58 15.84 -3.85
CA ARG A 618 5.08 17.14 -4.30
C ARG A 618 5.02 17.15 -5.82
N GLU A 619 3.97 17.75 -6.36
CA GLU A 619 3.74 17.84 -7.78
C GLU A 619 3.21 19.22 -8.13
N LEU A 620 3.72 19.81 -9.21
CA LEU A 620 3.21 21.02 -9.82
C LEU A 620 3.05 20.75 -11.31
N ALA A 621 1.84 20.89 -11.84
CA ALA A 621 1.61 20.80 -13.27
C ALA A 621 0.96 22.06 -13.81
N LEU A 622 1.43 22.46 -14.99
CA LEU A 622 0.90 23.53 -15.80
C LEU A 622 0.35 22.91 -17.06
N GLY A 623 -0.90 23.20 -17.39
CA GLY A 623 -1.56 22.70 -18.60
C GLY A 623 -2.18 23.85 -19.38
N LEU A 624 -1.96 23.88 -20.68
CA LEU A 624 -2.61 24.79 -21.62
C LEU A 624 -3.33 23.94 -22.67
N SER A 625 -4.63 24.11 -22.81
CA SER A 625 -5.43 23.40 -23.80
C SER A 625 -6.38 24.35 -24.51
N GLY A 626 -6.61 24.19 -25.81
CA GLY A 626 -7.55 25.04 -26.54
C GLY A 626 -8.17 24.34 -27.73
N ASP A 627 -9.31 24.86 -28.17
CA ASP A 627 -10.03 24.42 -29.38
C ASP A 627 -10.12 25.59 -30.36
N GLY A 628 -9.40 25.50 -31.47
CA GLY A 628 -9.34 26.53 -32.49
C GLY A 628 -8.85 27.87 -31.93
N VAL A 629 -9.50 28.96 -32.35
CA VAL A 629 -9.25 30.32 -31.86
C VAL A 629 -10.30 30.80 -30.85
N ASP A 630 -11.30 29.97 -30.57
CA ASP A 630 -12.50 30.38 -29.84
C ASP A 630 -12.46 30.03 -28.36
N ASN A 631 -11.74 28.95 -28.00
CA ASN A 631 -11.61 28.50 -26.61
C ASN A 631 -10.15 28.25 -26.23
N LEU A 632 -9.74 28.79 -25.08
CA LEU A 632 -8.42 28.58 -24.49
C LEU A 632 -8.56 28.38 -22.98
N THR A 633 -7.98 27.31 -22.44
CA THR A 633 -7.98 26.99 -21.02
C THR A 633 -6.56 26.86 -20.52
N GLY A 634 -6.21 27.71 -19.54
CA GLY A 634 -4.98 27.58 -18.77
C GLY A 634 -5.28 26.93 -17.42
N THR A 635 -4.45 25.99 -16.99
CA THR A 635 -4.60 25.25 -15.74
C THR A 635 -3.28 25.21 -14.99
N VAL A 636 -3.37 25.37 -13.66
CA VAL A 636 -2.26 25.18 -12.72
C VAL A 636 -2.77 24.23 -11.64
N GLN A 637 -2.10 23.10 -11.49
CA GLN A 637 -2.45 22.09 -10.49
C GLN A 637 -1.27 21.80 -9.57
N GLY A 638 -1.55 21.59 -8.30
CA GLY A 638 -0.57 21.24 -7.28
C GLY A 638 -1.05 20.04 -6.48
N ARG A 639 -0.13 19.12 -6.14
CA ARG A 639 -0.41 18.01 -5.23
C ARG A 639 0.68 17.92 -4.19
N TRP A 640 0.29 17.62 -2.96
CA TRP A 640 1.20 17.38 -1.86
C TRP A 640 0.68 16.21 -1.03
N LYS A 641 1.47 15.15 -0.95
CA LYS A 641 1.21 14.02 -0.06
C LYS A 641 2.16 14.08 1.11
N GLY A 642 1.60 14.17 2.30
CA GLY A 642 2.34 14.24 3.54
C GLY A 642 1.83 13.24 4.56
N ARG A 643 2.55 13.14 5.69
CA ARG A 643 2.22 12.22 6.78
C ARG A 643 0.87 12.47 7.46
N TYR A 644 0.30 13.67 7.31
CA TYR A 644 -0.95 14.09 7.97
C TYR A 644 -2.11 14.28 6.99
N GLY A 645 -1.93 13.91 5.73
CA GLY A 645 -2.95 14.09 4.72
C GLY A 645 -2.39 14.34 3.34
N ASP A 646 -3.25 14.15 2.35
CA ASP A 646 -2.99 14.43 0.95
C ASP A 646 -3.83 15.62 0.53
N PHE A 647 -3.16 16.64 0.00
CA PHE A 647 -3.76 17.82 -0.58
C PHE A 647 -3.58 17.81 -2.10
N ALA A 648 -4.64 18.15 -2.82
CA ALA A 648 -4.58 18.41 -4.26
C ALA A 648 -5.42 19.66 -4.56
N GLY A 649 -4.91 20.56 -5.38
CA GLY A 649 -5.64 21.74 -5.80
C GLY A 649 -5.36 22.09 -7.25
N ALA A 650 -6.32 22.67 -7.94
CA ALA A 650 -6.14 23.18 -9.28
C ALA A 650 -6.92 24.47 -9.48
N VAL A 651 -6.29 25.42 -10.16
CA VAL A 651 -6.89 26.66 -10.64
C VAL A 651 -6.88 26.60 -12.15
N ALA A 652 -8.03 26.80 -12.77
CA ALA A 652 -8.17 26.81 -14.22
C ALA A 652 -8.94 28.05 -14.65
N ASN A 653 -8.53 28.68 -15.74
CA ASN A 653 -9.28 29.74 -16.37
C ASN A 653 -9.52 29.36 -17.83
N SER A 654 -10.79 29.11 -18.17
CA SER A 654 -11.21 28.87 -19.54
C SER A 654 -11.80 30.15 -20.13
N TYR A 655 -11.19 30.68 -21.17
CA TYR A 655 -11.75 31.70 -22.04
C TYR A 655 -12.56 31.02 -23.14
N SER A 656 -13.80 31.47 -23.34
CA SER A 656 -14.62 31.06 -24.47
C SER A 656 -15.32 32.26 -25.09
N ARG A 657 -15.23 32.37 -26.42
CA ARG A 657 -15.93 33.41 -27.20
C ARG A 657 -17.45 33.20 -27.19
N ASP A 658 -17.91 31.94 -27.16
CA ASP A 658 -19.34 31.58 -27.19
C ASP A 658 -20.04 31.83 -25.84
N SER A 659 -19.35 31.58 -24.72
CA SER A 659 -19.93 31.76 -23.37
C SER A 659 -19.67 33.14 -22.76
N GLY A 660 -19.19 34.10 -23.53
CA GLY A 660 -19.06 35.51 -23.11
C GLY A 660 -17.86 35.82 -22.21
N GLY A 661 -16.72 35.15 -22.40
CA GLY A 661 -15.43 35.56 -21.82
C GLY A 661 -14.78 34.55 -20.87
N ASN A 662 -14.03 35.06 -19.88
CA ASN A 662 -13.27 34.25 -18.91
C ASN A 662 -14.19 33.57 -17.89
N ASN A 663 -13.94 32.28 -17.66
CA ASN A 663 -14.59 31.46 -16.65
C ASN A 663 -13.53 30.83 -15.73
N PRO A 664 -13.12 31.53 -14.66
CA PRO A 664 -12.21 30.98 -13.68
C PRO A 664 -12.90 29.90 -12.84
N SER A 665 -12.16 28.86 -12.52
CA SER A 665 -12.57 27.77 -11.65
C SER A 665 -11.43 27.35 -10.73
N VAL A 666 -11.78 26.95 -9.51
CA VAL A 666 -10.86 26.49 -8.48
C VAL A 666 -11.39 25.18 -7.94
N THR A 667 -10.49 24.22 -7.75
CA THR A 667 -10.78 22.95 -7.09
C THR A 667 -9.73 22.70 -6.02
N ALA A 668 -10.15 22.15 -4.89
CA ALA A 668 -9.27 21.71 -3.82
C ALA A 668 -9.82 20.43 -3.21
N SER A 669 -8.94 19.51 -2.86
CA SER A 669 -9.25 18.25 -2.20
C SER A 669 -8.24 18.03 -1.10
N TYR A 670 -8.73 17.72 0.10
CA TYR A 670 -7.91 17.35 1.24
C TYR A 670 -8.45 16.06 1.83
N SER A 671 -7.58 15.07 1.97
CA SER A 671 -7.92 13.76 2.51
C SER A 671 -6.97 13.39 3.63
N SER A 672 -7.50 12.90 4.74
CA SER A 672 -6.72 12.54 5.92
C SER A 672 -7.40 11.43 6.71
N SER A 673 -6.62 10.77 7.56
CA SER A 673 -7.11 9.75 8.47
C SER A 673 -6.68 10.05 9.90
N PHE A 674 -7.45 9.54 10.85
CA PHE A 674 -7.07 9.51 12.24
C PHE A 674 -7.47 8.19 12.90
N ALA A 675 -6.74 7.84 13.94
CA ALA A 675 -7.05 6.72 14.81
C ALA A 675 -7.08 7.19 16.26
N VAL A 676 -8.14 6.82 16.97
CA VAL A 676 -8.26 7.03 18.42
C VAL A 676 -8.24 5.66 19.07
N ALA A 677 -7.16 5.39 19.81
CA ALA A 677 -6.97 4.15 20.53
C ALA A 677 -6.65 4.43 22.00
N ARG A 678 -6.57 3.39 22.82
CA ARG A 678 -6.24 3.53 24.26
C ARG A 678 -4.89 4.24 24.47
N GLN A 679 -3.97 4.09 23.53
CA GLN A 679 -2.61 4.66 23.60
C GLN A 679 -2.51 6.11 23.08
N GLY A 680 -3.62 6.68 22.61
CA GLY A 680 -3.74 8.07 22.20
C GLY A 680 -4.32 8.26 20.79
N VAL A 681 -4.12 9.45 20.27
CA VAL A 681 -4.58 9.86 18.94
C VAL A 681 -3.42 9.82 17.96
N PHE A 682 -3.67 9.24 16.78
CA PHE A 682 -2.73 9.17 15.68
C PHE A 682 -3.35 9.82 14.45
N LEU A 683 -2.55 10.60 13.71
CA LEU A 683 -2.95 11.27 12.48
C LEU A 683 -2.16 10.69 11.32
N GLY A 684 -2.83 10.52 10.18
CA GLY A 684 -2.28 9.86 9.00
C GLY A 684 -2.70 10.50 7.69
N ALA A 685 -2.00 10.11 6.63
CA ALA A 685 -2.41 10.36 5.26
C ALA A 685 -3.75 9.66 4.93
N SER A 686 -4.28 9.86 3.74
CA SER A 686 -5.47 9.11 3.33
C SER A 686 -5.13 7.64 3.07
N ALA A 687 -5.99 6.71 3.50
CA ALA A 687 -5.90 5.33 3.03
C ALA A 687 -6.40 5.27 1.59
N SER A 688 -5.87 4.33 0.79
CA SER A 688 -6.58 3.88 -0.40
C SER A 688 -8.01 3.49 0.01
N GLN A 689 -9.02 3.83 -0.80
CA GLN A 689 -10.47 3.82 -0.50
C GLN A 689 -11.09 2.43 -0.25
N SER A 690 -10.39 1.53 0.44
CA SER A 690 -10.89 0.26 0.91
C SER A 690 -11.64 0.47 2.22
N ASP A 691 -12.95 0.34 2.14
CA ASP A 691 -13.82 0.20 3.29
C ASP A 691 -14.04 -1.31 3.51
N PRO A 692 -13.86 -1.83 4.74
CA PRO A 692 -13.55 -1.15 6.00
C PRO A 692 -12.06 -0.93 6.32
N LEU A 693 -11.81 0.01 7.25
CA LEU A 693 -10.47 0.50 7.61
C LEU A 693 -9.88 -0.19 8.85
N ALA A 694 -8.60 -0.51 8.78
CA ALA A 694 -7.71 -0.85 9.90
C ALA A 694 -6.51 0.12 9.91
N GLY A 695 -5.61 0.00 10.88
CA GLY A 695 -4.51 0.95 11.01
C GLY A 695 -3.22 0.33 11.52
N PHE A 696 -2.10 0.86 11.05
CA PHE A 696 -0.79 0.63 11.61
C PHE A 696 -0.24 1.96 12.13
N ALA A 697 0.00 2.07 13.43
CA ALA A 697 0.59 3.23 14.04
C ALA A 697 2.06 2.97 14.38
N VAL A 698 2.87 4.01 14.26
CA VAL A 698 4.26 4.01 14.73
C VAL A 698 4.45 5.13 15.72
N ARG A 699 5.09 4.82 16.85
CA ARG A 699 5.48 5.78 17.87
C ARG A 699 6.99 5.68 18.08
N VAL A 700 7.69 6.78 17.84
CA VAL A 700 9.13 6.85 18.09
C VAL A 700 9.37 7.44 19.48
N ALA A 701 10.20 6.79 20.29
CA ALA A 701 10.59 7.29 21.60
C ALA A 701 11.22 8.69 21.52
N ARG A 702 10.98 9.52 22.53
CA ARG A 702 11.63 10.83 22.66
C ARG A 702 12.97 10.64 23.37
N HIS A 703 14.02 11.23 22.83
CA HIS A 703 15.32 11.38 23.48
C HIS A 703 15.65 12.88 23.46
N ASP A 704 15.94 13.47 24.61
CA ASP A 704 16.10 14.93 24.73
C ASP A 704 17.33 15.46 23.96
N ASP A 705 18.33 14.62 23.75
CA ASP A 705 19.56 14.95 23.01
C ASP A 705 19.45 14.65 21.49
N ALA A 706 18.37 14.00 21.05
CA ALA A 706 18.17 13.54 19.67
C ALA A 706 17.06 14.34 18.96
N SER A 707 17.40 14.91 17.80
CA SER A 707 16.45 15.61 16.94
C SER A 707 16.65 15.20 15.48
N GLY A 708 15.59 15.25 14.69
CA GLY A 708 15.56 14.79 13.30
C GLY A 708 14.66 13.57 13.09
N MET A 709 14.80 12.94 11.93
CA MET A 709 14.03 11.76 11.56
C MET A 709 14.73 10.50 12.08
N ALA A 710 13.98 9.62 12.75
CA ALA A 710 14.54 8.45 13.43
C ALA A 710 14.30 7.16 12.63
N ALA A 711 13.08 6.98 12.12
CA ALA A 711 12.68 5.79 11.39
C ALA A 711 11.97 6.15 10.08
N GLU A 712 12.09 5.27 9.09
CA GLU A 712 11.27 5.26 7.88
C GLU A 712 10.29 4.08 7.96
N VAL A 713 9.03 4.36 7.68
CA VAL A 713 7.94 3.40 7.79
C VAL A 713 7.24 3.31 6.45
N HIS A 714 7.01 2.10 5.96
CA HIS A 714 6.21 1.91 4.77
C HIS A 714 5.35 0.65 4.85
N SER A 715 4.34 0.63 3.99
CA SER A 715 3.41 -0.49 3.77
C SER A 715 3.26 -0.69 2.27
N ASP A 716 2.96 -1.91 1.83
CA ASP A 716 2.71 -2.23 0.41
C ASP A 716 1.66 -1.31 -0.24
N SER A 717 0.73 -0.77 0.56
CA SER A 717 -0.37 0.08 0.11
C SER A 717 -0.20 1.58 0.39
N SER A 718 0.88 2.00 1.06
CA SER A 718 1.10 3.39 1.48
C SER A 718 2.42 3.98 0.97
N ALA A 719 2.51 5.31 0.90
CA ALA A 719 3.78 5.97 0.67
C ALA A 719 4.75 5.71 1.85
N ARG A 720 6.06 5.80 1.59
CA ARG A 720 7.07 5.79 2.65
C ARG A 720 6.97 7.07 3.47
N ILE A 721 6.95 6.94 4.79
CA ILE A 721 6.80 8.04 5.74
C ILE A 721 7.95 8.00 6.72
N LYS A 722 8.71 9.09 6.80
CA LYS A 722 9.69 9.25 7.87
C LYS A 722 9.04 9.78 9.14
N VAL A 723 9.46 9.24 10.29
CA VAL A 723 8.97 9.60 11.63
C VAL A 723 10.16 10.03 12.50
N GLY A 724 10.08 11.21 13.10
CA GLY A 724 11.13 11.75 13.97
C GLY A 724 11.00 11.37 15.44
N PHE A 725 12.04 11.69 16.22
CA PHE A 725 12.05 11.47 17.67
C PHE A 725 10.85 12.12 18.38
N GLY A 726 10.18 11.36 19.24
CA GLY A 726 8.95 11.80 19.93
C GLY A 726 7.72 11.97 19.04
N GLN A 727 7.81 11.68 17.74
CA GLN A 727 6.70 11.79 16.81
C GLN A 727 5.93 10.48 16.69
N ARG A 728 4.70 10.60 16.20
CA ARG A 728 3.79 9.50 15.92
C ARG A 728 3.26 9.64 14.50
N ALA A 729 3.01 8.51 13.84
CA ALA A 729 2.41 8.46 12.52
C ALA A 729 1.36 7.34 12.44
N LEU A 730 0.32 7.57 11.65
CA LEU A 730 -0.67 6.55 11.28
C LEU A 730 -0.53 6.23 9.80
N LEU A 731 -0.40 4.95 9.50
CA LEU A 731 -0.55 4.37 8.18
C LEU A 731 -1.91 3.66 8.18
N PRO A 732 -2.96 4.26 7.61
CA PRO A 732 -4.23 3.58 7.48
C PRO A 732 -4.09 2.46 6.44
N VAL A 733 -4.69 1.31 6.73
CA VAL A 733 -4.57 0.13 5.88
C VAL A 733 -5.94 -0.53 5.68
N SER A 734 -6.06 -1.32 4.63
CA SER A 734 -7.28 -2.06 4.32
C SER A 734 -7.47 -3.17 5.35
N ALA A 735 -8.61 -3.19 6.06
CA ALA A 735 -8.97 -4.32 6.90
C ALA A 735 -9.25 -5.57 6.03
N PHE A 736 -9.17 -6.76 6.62
CA PHE A 736 -9.38 -8.04 5.95
C PHE A 736 -8.43 -8.29 4.76
N THR A 737 -7.31 -7.59 4.71
CA THR A 737 -6.23 -7.87 3.76
C THR A 737 -4.92 -8.03 4.51
N PRO A 738 -4.04 -8.95 4.09
CA PRO A 738 -2.71 -9.02 4.63
C PRO A 738 -1.91 -7.79 4.19
N VAL A 739 -1.30 -7.11 5.14
CA VAL A 739 -0.52 -5.91 4.89
C VAL A 739 0.86 -6.10 5.47
N THR A 740 1.89 -6.05 4.63
CA THR A 740 3.27 -6.07 5.09
C THR A 740 3.70 -4.65 5.40
N THR A 741 4.08 -4.42 6.65
CA THR A 741 4.67 -3.17 7.10
C THR A 741 6.14 -3.37 7.38
N GLU A 742 6.95 -2.37 7.06
CA GLU A 742 8.39 -2.36 7.31
C GLU A 742 8.77 -1.08 8.03
N VAL A 743 9.57 -1.24 9.08
CA VAL A 743 10.25 -0.14 9.76
C VAL A 743 11.73 -0.30 9.52
N SER A 744 12.34 0.73 8.94
CA SER A 744 13.78 0.82 8.70
C SER A 744 14.35 2.10 9.31
N ASP A 745 15.67 2.23 9.31
CA ASP A 745 16.33 3.48 9.69
C ASP A 745 15.95 4.62 8.75
N ALA A 746 15.87 5.85 9.27
CA ALA A 746 15.57 7.02 8.45
C ALA A 746 16.72 7.41 7.49
N GLY A 747 17.89 6.77 7.64
CA GLY A 747 19.09 6.97 6.81
C GLY A 747 20.01 8.09 7.29
N ALA A 748 21.26 8.05 6.83
CA ALA A 748 22.36 8.92 7.28
C ALA A 748 22.11 10.44 7.13
N GLN A 749 21.28 10.88 6.16
CA GLN A 749 21.01 12.31 5.96
C GLN A 749 19.81 12.85 6.76
N ALA A 750 19.23 12.04 7.64
CA ALA A 750 17.95 12.36 8.28
C ALA A 750 18.07 13.03 9.66
N ALA A 751 19.29 13.07 10.22
CA ALA A 751 19.64 13.75 11.46
C ALA A 751 21.09 14.27 11.42
N ALA A 752 21.52 14.99 12.47
CA ALA A 752 22.90 15.50 12.57
C ALA A 752 23.96 14.41 12.84
N GLY A 753 23.54 13.17 13.08
CA GLY A 753 24.38 11.98 13.24
C GLY A 753 23.68 10.78 12.61
N LEU A 754 24.35 9.62 12.62
CA LEU A 754 23.78 8.38 12.09
C LEU A 754 22.63 7.92 12.99
N THR A 755 21.44 7.81 12.43
CA THR A 755 20.28 7.26 13.15
C THR A 755 20.24 5.75 12.98
N SER A 756 20.17 5.04 14.10
CA SER A 756 19.96 3.60 14.12
C SER A 756 18.78 3.26 15.03
N VAL A 757 17.83 2.53 14.50
CA VAL A 757 16.67 2.01 15.22
C VAL A 757 17.15 0.82 16.05
N THR A 758 17.15 0.98 17.37
CA THR A 758 17.62 -0.03 18.31
C THR A 758 16.53 -1.06 18.62
N GLU A 759 15.25 -0.69 18.55
CA GLU A 759 14.12 -1.58 18.76
C GLU A 759 12.97 -1.20 17.82
N GLY A 760 12.24 -2.20 17.30
CA GLY A 760 11.08 -1.96 16.43
C GLY A 760 11.35 -2.03 14.92
N LEU A 761 12.58 -2.32 14.50
CA LEU A 761 12.99 -2.55 13.10
C LEU A 761 12.37 -3.84 12.52
N GLY A 762 12.29 -3.94 11.20
CA GLY A 762 11.97 -5.16 10.47
C GLY A 762 10.61 -5.17 9.79
N LYS A 763 10.38 -6.23 9.01
CA LYS A 763 9.13 -6.49 8.28
C LYS A 763 8.14 -7.27 9.11
N ARG A 764 6.86 -6.97 8.95
CA ARG A 764 5.78 -7.73 9.57
C ARG A 764 4.54 -7.74 8.69
N THR A 765 4.01 -8.92 8.43
CA THR A 765 2.70 -9.07 7.78
C THR A 765 1.61 -9.12 8.84
N LEU A 766 0.61 -8.26 8.71
CA LEU A 766 -0.51 -8.11 9.62
C LEU A 766 -1.81 -8.39 8.87
N PHE A 767 -2.70 -9.15 9.50
CA PHE A 767 -4.08 -9.32 9.06
C PHE A 767 -4.99 -8.82 10.17
N MET A 768 -5.79 -7.79 9.89
CA MET A 768 -6.54 -7.04 10.90
C MET A 768 -8.02 -6.96 10.53
N VAL A 769 -8.90 -7.04 11.54
CA VAL A 769 -10.32 -6.74 11.36
C VAL A 769 -10.56 -5.22 11.46
N PRO A 770 -11.70 -4.72 10.98
CA PRO A 770 -12.02 -3.30 11.00
C PRO A 770 -11.95 -2.67 12.39
N GLY A 771 -11.38 -1.46 12.45
CA GLY A 771 -11.19 -0.75 13.70
C GLY A 771 -10.15 -1.39 14.63
N GLN A 772 -9.26 -2.23 14.10
CA GLN A 772 -8.04 -2.63 14.80
C GLN A 772 -6.86 -1.76 14.41
N LEU A 773 -6.05 -1.42 15.42
CA LEU A 773 -4.81 -0.69 15.30
C LEU A 773 -3.64 -1.58 15.76
N ALA A 774 -2.65 -1.81 14.90
CA ALA A 774 -1.38 -2.37 15.30
C ALA A 774 -0.41 -1.23 15.61
N LEU A 775 0.09 -1.16 16.85
CA LEU A 775 1.09 -0.17 17.23
C LEU A 775 2.49 -0.78 17.21
N ARG A 776 3.42 -0.08 16.58
CA ARG A 776 4.86 -0.36 16.66
C ARG A 776 5.54 0.75 17.45
N ASP A 777 6.05 0.38 18.62
CA ASP A 777 6.98 1.22 19.36
C ASP A 777 8.37 1.07 18.76
N VAL A 778 8.98 2.22 18.45
CA VAL A 778 10.29 2.32 17.83
C VAL A 778 11.20 3.08 18.77
N ASN A 779 12.26 2.41 19.21
CA ASN A 779 13.33 3.04 19.94
C ASN A 779 14.49 3.24 18.99
N ALA A 780 15.05 4.44 18.96
CA ALA A 780 16.15 4.79 18.07
C ALA A 780 17.19 5.56 18.86
N LYS A 781 18.45 5.42 18.44
CA LYS A 781 19.58 6.18 18.94
C LYS A 781 20.19 7.00 17.81
N VAL A 782 20.86 8.08 18.17
CA VAL A 782 21.68 8.85 17.26
C VAL A 782 23.12 8.63 17.66
N THR A 783 23.90 8.04 16.75
CA THR A 783 25.34 7.89 16.92
C THR A 783 26.02 9.05 16.23
N TYR A 784 26.84 9.78 16.99
CA TYR A 784 27.64 10.89 16.51
C TYR A 784 29.07 10.44 16.30
N THR A 785 29.55 10.51 15.06
CA THR A 785 30.91 10.12 14.70
C THR A 785 31.77 11.37 14.53
N TYR A 786 32.75 11.55 15.41
CA TYR A 786 33.71 12.66 15.37
C TYR A 786 35.02 12.21 14.72
N VAL A 787 35.56 13.01 13.81
CA VAL A 787 36.83 12.70 13.13
C VAL A 787 37.79 13.87 13.29
N GLY A 788 39.00 13.60 13.78
CA GLY A 788 40.00 14.62 14.05
C GLY A 788 41.38 14.08 14.36
N GLN A 789 42.26 14.99 14.78
CA GLN A 789 43.60 14.68 15.27
C GLN A 789 43.80 15.30 16.64
N ALA A 790 44.25 14.52 17.62
CA ALA A 790 44.45 14.94 18.99
C ALA A 790 45.94 15.18 19.28
N PHE A 791 46.24 16.40 19.74
CA PHE A 791 47.59 16.83 20.10
C PHE A 791 47.64 17.23 21.58
N SER A 792 48.77 16.97 22.23
CA SER A 792 49.06 17.57 23.54
C SER A 792 49.17 19.10 23.45
N LYS A 793 49.09 19.79 24.60
CA LYS A 793 49.32 21.25 24.68
C LYS A 793 50.66 21.71 24.09
N GLY A 794 51.67 20.81 24.06
CA GLY A 794 52.99 21.04 23.47
C GLY A 794 53.08 20.79 21.97
N GLY A 795 52.00 20.36 21.32
CA GLY A 795 51.96 20.09 19.87
C GLY A 795 52.43 18.70 19.44
N ALA A 796 52.80 17.83 20.38
CA ALA A 796 53.08 16.42 20.08
C ALA A 796 51.75 15.65 19.88
N PRO A 797 51.63 14.78 18.85
CA PRO A 797 50.44 13.95 18.64
C PRO A 797 50.28 12.97 19.80
N LEU A 798 49.04 12.75 20.23
CA LEU A 798 48.74 11.70 21.21
C LEU A 798 48.81 10.35 20.50
N SER A 799 49.83 9.56 20.78
CA SER A 799 50.03 8.25 20.15
C SER A 799 49.61 7.15 21.12
N ASP A 800 48.79 6.20 20.68
CA ASP A 800 48.36 5.03 21.48
C ASP A 800 47.42 5.36 22.68
N GLY A 801 46.68 6.46 22.52
CA GLY A 801 45.68 6.94 23.46
C GLY A 801 44.35 6.18 23.35
N VAL A 802 43.71 5.90 24.48
CA VAL A 802 42.39 5.24 24.53
C VAL A 802 41.30 6.25 24.86
N ILE A 803 40.28 6.33 24.00
CA ILE A 803 39.11 7.17 24.21
C ILE A 803 38.19 6.54 25.26
N LEU A 804 37.81 7.33 26.27
CA LEU A 804 36.98 6.87 27.39
C LEU A 804 35.48 7.02 27.15
N ASN A 805 35.06 8.03 26.37
CA ASN A 805 33.65 8.40 26.19
C ASN A 805 33.04 7.98 24.85
N GLY A 806 33.66 7.03 24.13
CA GLY A 806 33.13 6.47 22.88
C GLY A 806 33.33 4.96 22.76
N ALA A 807 32.61 4.35 21.80
CA ALA A 807 32.89 2.98 21.34
C ALA A 807 34.31 2.94 20.75
N MET A 808 35.11 1.91 21.04
CA MET A 808 36.57 1.94 20.83
C MET A 808 36.96 2.15 19.36
N PRO A 809 37.73 3.21 19.09
CA PRO A 809 39.01 2.99 18.41
C PRO A 809 40.18 3.64 19.14
N LEU A 810 41.38 3.11 18.88
CA LEU A 810 42.63 3.69 19.33
C LEU A 810 42.94 4.98 18.56
N ILE A 811 43.63 5.90 19.21
CA ILE A 811 44.27 7.02 18.51
C ILE A 811 45.51 6.49 17.77
N ASP A 812 45.59 6.76 16.47
CA ASP A 812 46.69 6.28 15.64
C ASP A 812 48.05 6.94 15.99
N SER A 813 49.13 6.44 15.38
CA SER A 813 50.49 6.97 15.62
C SER A 813 50.69 8.44 15.21
N GLN A 814 49.78 9.02 14.42
CA GLN A 814 49.78 10.41 13.99
C GLN A 814 48.77 11.27 14.77
N GLY A 815 48.16 10.73 15.83
CA GLY A 815 47.15 11.43 16.63
C GLY A 815 45.74 11.40 16.04
N GLY A 816 45.52 10.73 14.90
CA GLY A 816 44.21 10.59 14.26
C GLY A 816 43.23 9.75 15.07
N PHE A 817 41.97 10.19 15.13
CA PHE A 817 40.92 9.46 15.84
C PHE A 817 39.56 9.55 15.14
N ILE A 818 38.74 8.51 15.37
CA ILE A 818 37.32 8.45 14.99
C ILE A 818 36.55 8.12 16.27
N ALA A 819 35.74 9.00 16.83
CA ALA A 819 35.02 8.71 18.07
C ALA A 819 33.51 8.58 17.79
N GLU A 820 32.94 7.41 18.07
CA GLU A 820 31.49 7.20 18.02
C GLU A 820 30.88 7.34 19.42
N MET A 821 29.89 8.23 19.54
CA MET A 821 29.25 8.58 20.81
C MET A 821 27.73 8.58 20.68
N ASP A 822 27.03 8.08 21.70
CA ASP A 822 25.55 8.03 21.75
C ASP A 822 24.91 9.40 22.04
N GLN A 823 25.72 10.42 22.34
CA GLN A 823 25.27 11.78 22.66
C GLN A 823 26.23 12.80 22.05
N LYS A 824 25.71 14.00 21.77
CA LYS A 824 26.54 15.12 21.34
C LYS A 824 27.41 15.60 22.51
N GLN A 825 28.71 15.36 22.42
CA GLN A 825 29.68 15.77 23.43
C GLN A 825 30.47 17.00 22.96
N SER A 826 30.83 17.86 23.91
CA SER A 826 31.74 18.99 23.71
C SER A 826 33.19 18.67 24.07
N GLU A 827 33.43 17.53 24.72
CA GLU A 827 34.74 17.12 25.22
C GLU A 827 34.98 15.63 24.94
N LEU A 828 36.21 15.29 24.60
CA LEU A 828 36.73 13.93 24.45
C LEU A 828 37.71 13.67 25.59
N PHE A 829 37.51 12.56 26.31
CA PHE A 829 38.41 12.15 27.39
C PHE A 829 39.28 11.01 26.88
N VAL A 830 40.60 11.23 26.91
CA VAL A 830 41.59 10.29 26.38
C VAL A 830 42.56 9.92 27.48
N VAL A 831 42.92 8.65 27.59
CA VAL A 831 44.04 8.22 28.43
C VAL A 831 45.24 7.95 27.54
N ASP A 832 46.26 8.78 27.67
CA ASP A 832 47.56 8.61 27.03
C ASP A 832 48.58 8.20 28.11
N GLY A 833 49.19 7.02 27.94
CA GLY A 833 49.97 6.37 29.00
C GLY A 833 49.22 6.33 30.34
N SER A 834 49.73 7.04 31.35
CA SER A 834 49.15 7.17 32.69
C SER A 834 48.42 8.48 32.94
N THR A 835 48.29 9.34 31.93
CA THR A 835 47.75 10.69 32.04
C THR A 835 46.36 10.77 31.42
N LEU A 836 45.41 11.33 32.17
CA LEU A 836 44.08 11.64 31.67
C LEU A 836 44.13 13.00 30.96
N MET A 837 43.65 13.02 29.73
CA MET A 837 43.64 14.17 28.85
C MET A 837 42.19 14.56 28.54
N ARG A 838 41.92 15.87 28.57
CA ARG A 838 40.65 16.47 28.16
C ARG A 838 40.85 17.24 26.87
N CYS A 839 40.13 16.83 25.83
CA CYS A 839 40.24 17.37 24.48
C CYS A 839 38.92 18.07 24.09
N PRO A 840 38.88 19.41 23.95
CA PRO A 840 37.66 20.11 23.56
C PRO A 840 37.29 19.82 22.10
N LEU A 841 36.10 19.27 21.86
CA LEU A 841 35.59 18.96 20.53
C LEU A 841 34.85 20.18 19.96
N GLN A 842 35.49 20.90 19.04
CA GLN A 842 34.85 21.96 18.26
C GLN A 842 34.68 21.52 16.81
N VAL A 843 33.43 21.36 16.38
CA VAL A 843 33.10 20.91 15.03
C VAL A 843 33.35 22.05 14.05
N LYS A 844 34.36 21.89 13.19
CA LYS A 844 34.74 22.88 12.16
C LYS A 844 33.94 22.71 10.88
N ARG A 845 33.65 21.47 10.51
CA ARG A 845 32.90 21.11 9.29
C ARG A 845 32.12 19.83 9.50
N GLN A 846 30.90 19.76 8.99
CA GLN A 846 30.13 18.52 8.94
C GLN A 846 30.12 17.99 7.50
N GLN A 847 30.38 16.69 7.31
CA GLN A 847 30.32 16.02 6.02
C GLN A 847 29.47 14.75 6.17
N ASP A 848 28.25 14.78 5.64
CA ASP A 848 27.18 13.80 5.92
C ASP A 848 26.94 13.63 7.44
N VAL A 849 27.22 12.43 7.99
CA VAL A 849 27.10 12.10 9.43
C VAL A 849 28.39 12.31 10.23
N LEU A 850 29.49 12.67 9.56
CA LEU A 850 30.81 12.83 10.18
C LEU A 850 31.00 14.27 10.65
N MET A 851 31.32 14.43 11.93
CA MET A 851 31.68 15.69 12.55
C MET A 851 33.19 15.90 12.52
N MET A 852 33.67 16.69 11.55
CA MET A 852 35.10 17.00 11.42
C MET A 852 35.49 18.08 12.42
N VAL A 853 36.31 17.71 13.40
CA VAL A 853 36.85 18.64 14.41
C VAL A 853 38.25 19.15 14.04
N GLY A 854 38.94 18.46 13.13
CA GLY A 854 40.31 18.77 12.71
C GLY A 854 41.30 18.57 13.86
N GLU A 855 42.31 19.44 13.95
CA GLU A 855 43.28 19.41 15.06
C GLU A 855 42.67 19.92 16.37
N VAL A 856 42.74 19.10 17.42
CA VAL A 856 42.26 19.36 18.78
C VAL A 856 43.44 19.36 19.74
N ARG A 857 43.56 20.41 20.57
CA ARG A 857 44.60 20.52 21.60
C ARG A 857 44.06 20.06 22.95
N CYS A 858 44.62 18.98 23.48
CA CYS A 858 44.21 18.36 24.72
C CYS A 858 45.03 18.89 25.92
N GLU A 859 44.35 19.07 27.05
CA GLU A 859 44.94 19.50 28.31
C GLU A 859 44.95 18.36 29.33
N VAL A 860 45.94 18.33 30.23
CA VAL A 860 45.99 17.35 31.31
C VAL A 860 44.84 17.62 32.28
N ALA A 861 44.04 16.59 32.57
CA ALA A 861 42.90 16.65 33.47
C ALA A 861 43.08 15.73 34.67
N GLY A 862 42.66 16.19 35.86
CA GLY A 862 42.59 15.35 37.05
C GLY A 862 41.38 14.40 37.01
N PRO A 863 41.40 13.28 37.77
CA PRO A 863 40.28 12.32 37.82
C PRO A 863 38.96 12.92 38.30
N ASP A 864 39.01 14.05 39.02
CA ASP A 864 37.84 14.78 39.53
C ASP A 864 37.01 15.45 38.42
N VAL A 865 37.65 15.74 37.27
CA VAL A 865 37.03 16.38 36.10
C VAL A 865 36.26 15.37 35.24
N LEU A 866 36.44 14.07 35.48
CA LEU A 866 35.75 13.03 34.72
C LEU A 866 34.24 13.01 35.10
N PRO A 867 33.31 13.06 34.12
CA PRO A 867 31.88 12.93 34.36
C PRO A 867 31.53 11.70 35.22
N GLU A 868 30.56 11.82 36.13
CA GLU A 868 30.13 10.69 36.98
C GLU A 868 29.68 9.47 36.18
N SER A 869 29.05 9.69 35.01
CA SER A 869 28.61 8.63 34.11
C SER A 869 29.77 7.76 33.61
N LEU A 870 30.94 8.36 33.36
CA LEU A 870 32.15 7.64 32.93
C LEU A 870 32.89 7.01 34.10
N ARG A 871 32.90 7.65 35.28
CA ARG A 871 33.49 7.06 36.51
C ARG A 871 32.78 5.79 36.97
N LYS A 872 31.47 5.69 36.74
CA LYS A 872 30.66 4.52 37.11
C LYS A 872 30.82 3.33 36.14
N GLN A 873 31.39 3.54 34.95
CA GLN A 873 31.60 2.45 33.99
C GLN A 873 32.72 1.51 34.44
N ALA A 874 32.41 0.22 34.58
CA ALA A 874 33.37 -0.82 34.99
C ALA A 874 34.59 -0.89 34.06
N ARG A 875 34.38 -0.68 32.75
CA ARG A 875 35.44 -0.61 31.74
C ARG A 875 36.45 0.50 32.04
N VAL A 876 35.97 1.71 32.32
CA VAL A 876 36.82 2.89 32.60
C VAL A 876 37.62 2.69 33.88
N ARG A 877 36.99 2.14 34.94
CA ARG A 877 37.69 1.79 36.19
C ARG A 877 38.82 0.78 35.95
N LYS A 878 38.54 -0.31 35.23
CA LYS A 878 39.54 -1.35 34.93
C LYS A 878 40.70 -0.83 34.07
N LEU A 879 40.42 0.06 33.11
CA LEU A 879 41.45 0.72 32.28
C LEU A 879 42.34 1.65 33.09
N LEU A 880 41.74 2.48 33.95
CA LEU A 880 42.48 3.39 34.84
C LEU A 880 43.32 2.60 35.85
N GLU A 881 42.77 1.55 36.47
CA GLU A 881 43.51 0.67 37.40
C GLU A 881 44.69 -0.03 36.70
N ARG A 882 44.48 -0.63 35.52
CA ARG A 882 45.53 -1.36 34.79
C ARG A 882 46.68 -0.45 34.36
N ARG A 883 46.38 0.74 33.83
CA ARG A 883 47.42 1.70 33.40
C ARG A 883 48.08 2.43 34.58
N TYR A 884 47.38 2.64 35.69
CA TYR A 884 47.99 3.16 36.92
C TYR A 884 49.03 2.19 37.50
N VAL A 885 48.75 0.88 37.48
CA VAL A 885 49.71 -0.17 37.88
C VAL A 885 50.93 -0.19 36.95
N MET A 886 50.74 -0.08 35.63
CA MET A 886 51.87 -0.02 34.67
C MET A 886 52.72 1.25 34.84
N ALA A 887 52.11 2.39 35.18
CA ALA A 887 52.83 3.64 35.44
C ALA A 887 53.73 3.57 36.68
N MET A 888 53.28 2.88 37.74
CA MET A 888 54.09 2.62 38.93
C MET A 888 55.25 1.66 38.65
N GLN A 889 55.06 0.68 37.79
CA GLN A 889 56.14 -0.23 37.35
C GLN A 889 57.18 0.50 36.49
N ALA A 890 56.77 1.39 35.58
CA ALA A 890 57.71 2.20 34.78
C ALA A 890 58.52 3.19 35.63
N ARG A 891 57.91 3.82 36.65
CA ARG A 891 58.62 4.71 37.59
C ARG A 891 59.60 3.97 38.49
N THR A 892 59.35 2.70 38.82
CA THR A 892 60.30 1.92 39.62
C THR A 892 61.51 1.46 38.81
N THR A 893 61.36 1.27 37.49
CA THR A 893 62.49 0.97 36.58
C THR A 893 63.38 2.18 36.25
N ASP A 894 62.83 3.40 36.19
CA ASP A 894 63.62 4.63 35.93
C ASP A 894 64.50 5.05 37.13
N VAL A 895 64.08 4.73 38.37
CA VAL A 895 64.90 4.96 39.57
C VAL A 895 66.08 3.99 39.64
N THR A 896 65.95 2.79 39.06
CA THR A 896 67.08 1.84 38.94
C THR A 896 68.06 2.17 37.81
N ASN A 897 67.67 2.93 36.77
CA ASN A 897 68.57 3.32 35.68
C ASN A 897 69.29 4.66 35.88
N SER A 898 68.87 5.49 36.84
CA SER A 898 69.59 6.72 37.23
C SER A 898 70.67 6.48 38.29
N SER A 899 70.94 5.22 38.63
CA SER A 899 71.98 4.78 39.57
C SER A 899 72.98 3.78 38.96
N GLN A 900 73.22 3.86 37.64
CA GLN A 900 74.37 3.22 36.99
C GLN A 900 75.23 4.23 36.24
#